data_AF-A0AA36JEX4-F1
#
_entry.id   AF-A0AA36JEX4-F1
#
_cell.length_a   1.000
_cell.length_b   1.000
_cell.length_c   1.000
_cell.angle_alpha   90.00
_cell.angle_beta   90.00
_cell.angle_gamma   90.00
#
_symmetry.space_group_name_H-M   'P 1'
#
loop_
_entity.id
_entity.type
_entity.pdbx_description
1 polymer ?
#
loop_
_entity_poly.entity_id
_entity_poly.type
_entity_poly.pdbx_seq_one_letter_code
_entity_poly.pdbx_strand_id
1 'polypeptide(L)'
;MLSLLRHVVWWLPVWAQEPDAAALLDQTSHYMHVAYDYQLHRASMPRSGEGDLWISWEAQPVVRLRGVATSPKFGRGVITLVLDAGKKAMYARIELENLHMDQCLMYPFPDGTAEVDRARLATLKRRHDEFGTWEHEEEHDYHTGKTTHLLPWTARYRMGFVTHNSSERMMGVMLRDGKRVVKKVEFQRPPEHSLHVPEAERGMFQPPSSKCQLPEEFVHDMGQVDLRPPHQRSSALNDLLLIMSSDDPIKEWSQEFFLVACMLLPGDVAIMLEDPEPPNIERLHHIAFDYSAVSTAAGGNVSRSQGAIWIDMENRAFRLNGNAKNTKVGDLHIDILVHANSANPQIYANVKLVDEDEHQCLQYEYPDLTGHPKEDLEDSSKRPLRFYSISEIDGEDCAVFTAPLARNRWLHVWVDMESQIPDAFLRTEIHHEGHVLRSTKVLQWRTGEDVAVQVQPKAEWHCSEAELGGRLARLDIRTMHHKSIQLEDSLFALHELSPDFAVREILGLTGDVAIVVKVPSPPDMGLLRRATLDYVMHLDSSMSRGPVNGNFAVDVNNRLVRLSAKDVDNARVTVAVNMGEALAVQIERPGQASRCLQMDLKAVPVSTLGALSAGIFQAVEALDGQECNHFKFPGTQTLDLWYSEEDKAICQIDLMSSSPSQLTRLDVLTFIRAYLPEVDVFAQFQGPPDTWRCPALAEGAWLSTGGHLAEQEATEDASAAAVGRVAQLLGMVGLLPSQAAAAITTLSISGNSGSSATRTSHSGLVLVRRPATSAPRCCATEGLQAKGMGKASPLVRDVAGTRYCYGDQVKSEQEWVDDFAAQLAGAQDVLGVCLKDGYYEQQIPQSNAPMNDDVMSPLLKSFGFSFRSSHPLEGFPEGLRGGQKFTGEAWRPPQVGSGELRVDLQRRRLYVRSSSKFSTGIPHVKSEIIYRGDLHKLYARTVLSGQGPDYVQCYVIDTAQALPATGPAKNPFTRGQLSGQAAPVPEQEGRMAQKYTFFLDPEKRLDFFVDGQRQLAYLKLKDLMRDVSTGVRTDSWVSAISEEVFEIADTWKCEQRLPEAYLNQLSGWDLIKVFLPA
;
A
#
# COMPACT_ATOMS: atom_id res chain seq x y z
N MET A 1 -75.77 -0.21 -25.07
CA MET A 1 -77.19 -0.04 -24.73
C MET A 1 -77.72 -1.43 -24.45
N LEU A 2 -78.14 -1.72 -23.23
CA LEU A 2 -78.65 -3.03 -22.80
C LEU A 2 -77.57 -4.14 -22.85
N SER A 3 -76.93 -4.49 -21.74
CA SER A 3 -77.48 -5.17 -20.57
C SER A 3 -77.88 -6.61 -20.84
N LEU A 4 -77.64 -7.41 -19.80
CA LEU A 4 -78.42 -8.60 -19.44
C LEU A 4 -78.23 -9.81 -20.37
N LEU A 5 -77.42 -10.79 -19.93
CA LEU A 5 -77.75 -11.81 -18.92
C LEU A 5 -78.21 -13.11 -19.58
N ARG A 6 -77.53 -14.20 -19.20
CA ARG A 6 -78.05 -15.48 -18.67
C ARG A 6 -76.95 -16.53 -18.85
N HIS A 7 -76.44 -17.30 -17.89
CA HIS A 7 -76.67 -17.59 -16.46
C HIS A 7 -75.49 -18.56 -16.07
N VAL A 8 -74.77 -18.42 -14.95
CA VAL A 8 -75.06 -18.99 -13.59
C VAL A 8 -75.01 -20.55 -13.62
N VAL A 9 -74.25 -21.35 -12.83
CA VAL A 9 -73.35 -21.18 -11.66
C VAL A 9 -72.86 -22.58 -11.17
N TRP A 10 -71.84 -22.63 -10.26
CA TRP A 10 -71.14 -23.78 -9.61
C TRP A 10 -70.12 -24.50 -10.51
N TRP A 11 -68.82 -24.60 -10.18
CA TRP A 11 -68.21 -25.33 -9.07
C TRP A 11 -66.97 -24.60 -8.47
N LEU A 12 -66.81 -24.72 -7.15
CA LEU A 12 -65.62 -24.34 -6.37
C LEU A 12 -64.38 -25.17 -6.79
N PRO A 13 -63.18 -24.57 -6.95
CA PRO A 13 -61.96 -25.25 -6.57
C PRO A 13 -61.73 -25.00 -5.08
N VAL A 14 -61.73 -26.09 -4.32
CA VAL A 14 -61.15 -26.13 -2.98
C VAL A 14 -59.73 -25.55 -3.11
N TRP A 15 -59.47 -24.44 -2.42
CA TRP A 15 -58.12 -23.94 -2.21
C TRP A 15 -57.39 -25.01 -1.39
N ALA A 16 -56.56 -25.82 -2.04
CA ALA A 16 -55.49 -26.50 -1.32
C ALA A 16 -54.49 -25.39 -0.93
N GLN A 17 -54.50 -25.03 0.35
CA GLN A 17 -53.41 -24.26 0.94
C GLN A 17 -52.13 -25.04 0.69
N GLU A 18 -51.16 -24.41 0.04
CA GLU A 18 -49.78 -24.87 0.02
C GLU A 18 -49.33 -25.02 1.49
N PRO A 19 -48.78 -26.18 1.91
CA PRO A 19 -48.23 -26.32 3.25
C PRO A 19 -46.96 -25.47 3.33
N ASP A 20 -47.13 -24.31 3.95
CA ASP A 20 -46.07 -23.39 4.36
C ASP A 20 -45.13 -24.15 5.32
N ALA A 21 -43.79 -24.05 5.22
CA ALA A 21 -42.89 -24.67 6.22
C ALA A 21 -43.19 -24.19 7.66
N ALA A 22 -43.84 -23.02 7.76
CA ALA A 22 -44.47 -22.48 8.96
C ALA A 22 -45.51 -23.41 9.62
N ALA A 23 -46.22 -24.25 8.86
CA ALA A 23 -47.22 -25.19 9.39
C ALA A 23 -46.59 -26.46 10.02
N LEU A 24 -45.34 -26.80 9.66
CA LEU A 24 -44.63 -27.98 10.17
C LEU A 24 -44.01 -27.77 11.56
N LEU A 25 -43.80 -26.51 11.95
CA LEU A 25 -43.24 -26.09 13.23
C LEU A 25 -44.35 -25.38 14.01
N ASP A 26 -44.90 -26.01 15.06
CA ASP A 26 -46.01 -25.42 15.84
C ASP A 26 -45.64 -24.07 16.45
N GLN A 27 -46.04 -22.99 15.77
CA GLN A 27 -45.71 -21.60 16.11
C GLN A 27 -46.38 -21.12 17.38
N THR A 28 -47.40 -21.83 17.87
CA THR A 28 -48.16 -21.41 19.05
C THR A 28 -47.51 -21.86 20.36
N SER A 29 -46.51 -22.74 20.29
CA SER A 29 -45.75 -23.20 21.45
C SER A 29 -44.61 -22.24 21.80
N HIS A 30 -44.26 -22.12 23.09
CA HIS A 30 -43.06 -21.38 23.56
C HIS A 30 -41.97 -22.30 24.11
N TYR A 31 -42.21 -23.60 24.02
CA TYR A 31 -41.36 -24.67 24.52
C TYR A 31 -41.41 -25.85 23.56
N MET A 32 -40.22 -26.41 23.28
CA MET A 32 -40.06 -27.62 22.49
C MET A 32 -39.00 -28.54 23.12
N HIS A 33 -39.31 -29.83 23.19
CA HIS A 33 -38.35 -30.87 23.57
C HIS A 33 -38.33 -32.01 22.57
N VAL A 34 -37.13 -32.43 22.19
CA VAL A 34 -36.89 -33.50 21.23
C VAL A 34 -35.76 -34.39 21.71
N ALA A 35 -36.06 -35.68 21.86
CA ALA A 35 -35.03 -36.72 21.96
C ALA A 35 -34.68 -37.19 20.53
N TYR A 36 -33.39 -37.27 20.22
CA TYR A 36 -32.91 -37.52 18.87
C TYR A 36 -31.78 -38.53 18.81
N ASP A 37 -31.70 -39.21 17.67
CA ASP A 37 -30.52 -39.91 17.18
C ASP A 37 -29.92 -39.11 16.03
N TYR A 38 -28.60 -39.06 15.91
CA TYR A 38 -27.94 -38.40 14.79
C TYR A 38 -26.93 -39.31 14.11
N GLN A 39 -26.74 -39.06 12.82
CA GLN A 39 -25.69 -39.61 12.00
C GLN A 39 -25.05 -38.48 11.20
N LEU A 40 -23.74 -38.33 11.34
CA LEU A 40 -22.91 -37.42 10.57
C LEU A 40 -22.05 -38.26 9.62
N HIS A 41 -22.27 -38.09 8.33
CA HIS A 41 -21.62 -38.84 7.26
C HIS A 41 -20.54 -37.98 6.59
N ARG A 42 -19.52 -37.60 7.37
CA ARG A 42 -18.31 -36.94 6.84
C ARG A 42 -17.32 -38.00 6.37
N ALA A 43 -16.66 -37.74 5.24
CA ALA A 43 -15.82 -38.73 4.57
C ALA A 43 -14.66 -39.25 5.44
N SER A 44 -14.05 -38.40 6.26
CA SER A 44 -12.96 -38.76 7.17
C SER A 44 -13.41 -39.12 8.60
N MET A 45 -14.67 -38.87 8.95
CA MET A 45 -15.12 -38.97 10.35
C MET A 45 -16.62 -39.25 10.47
N PRO A 46 -17.09 -40.46 10.13
CA PRO A 46 -18.48 -40.84 10.37
C PRO A 46 -18.75 -40.88 11.87
N ARG A 47 -19.78 -40.19 12.32
CA ARG A 47 -20.20 -40.15 13.74
C ARG A 47 -21.66 -40.50 13.86
N SER A 48 -22.00 -41.16 14.95
CA SER A 48 -23.39 -41.34 15.36
C SER A 48 -23.50 -41.23 16.86
N GLY A 49 -24.67 -40.86 17.32
CA GLY A 49 -24.97 -40.81 18.73
C GLY A 49 -26.42 -40.42 18.95
N GLU A 50 -26.71 -40.10 20.21
CA GLU A 50 -28.05 -39.80 20.69
C GLU A 50 -27.99 -38.58 21.60
N GLY A 51 -29.13 -37.97 21.85
CA GLY A 51 -29.20 -36.83 22.75
C GLY A 51 -30.60 -36.27 22.86
N ASP A 52 -30.68 -35.12 23.53
CA ASP A 52 -31.91 -34.37 23.61
C ASP A 52 -31.67 -32.87 23.48
N LEU A 53 -32.67 -32.19 22.92
CA LEU A 53 -32.69 -30.77 22.63
C LEU A 53 -33.92 -30.18 23.30
N TRP A 54 -33.70 -29.18 24.15
CA TRP A 54 -34.76 -28.41 24.80
C TRP A 54 -34.61 -26.96 24.37
N ILE A 55 -35.73 -26.34 24.00
CA ILE A 55 -35.78 -24.97 23.54
C ILE A 55 -36.91 -24.28 24.28
N SER A 56 -36.65 -23.09 24.84
CA SER A 56 -37.66 -22.24 25.44
C SER A 56 -37.47 -20.79 24.99
N TRP A 57 -38.56 -20.11 24.69
CA TRP A 57 -38.59 -18.68 24.41
C TRP A 57 -39.77 -17.98 25.11
N GLU A 58 -40.19 -18.49 26.28
CA GLU A 58 -41.22 -17.86 27.12
C GLU A 58 -40.84 -16.44 27.56
N ALA A 59 -39.54 -16.21 27.75
CA ALA A 59 -38.94 -14.92 28.09
C ALA A 59 -37.83 -14.60 27.08
N GLN A 60 -36.57 -14.60 27.53
CA GLN A 60 -35.44 -14.61 26.62
C GLN A 60 -35.16 -16.05 26.16
N PRO A 61 -34.79 -16.27 24.89
CA PRO A 61 -34.51 -17.61 24.38
C PRO A 61 -33.43 -18.35 25.18
N VAL A 62 -33.70 -19.59 25.56
CA VAL A 62 -32.74 -20.51 26.17
C VAL A 62 -32.77 -21.84 25.43
N VAL A 63 -31.60 -22.32 25.06
CA VAL A 63 -31.42 -23.59 24.34
C VAL A 63 -30.55 -24.50 25.19
N ARG A 64 -31.00 -25.73 25.42
CA ARG A 64 -30.19 -26.76 26.05
C ARG A 64 -30.01 -27.91 25.07
N LEU A 65 -28.77 -28.32 24.85
CA LEU A 65 -28.42 -29.48 24.05
C LEU A 65 -27.65 -30.45 24.91
N ARG A 66 -28.10 -31.70 25.00
CA ARG A 66 -27.29 -32.80 25.53
C ARG A 66 -27.04 -33.78 24.41
N GLY A 67 -25.79 -34.15 24.20
CA GLY A 67 -25.42 -35.16 23.22
C GLY A 67 -24.44 -36.15 23.81
N VAL A 68 -24.59 -37.39 23.38
CA VAL A 68 -23.66 -38.49 23.63
C VAL A 68 -22.97 -38.80 22.31
N ALA A 69 -21.64 -38.87 22.34
CA ALA A 69 -20.84 -39.20 21.17
C ALA A 69 -19.71 -40.14 21.58
N THR A 70 -19.28 -41.00 20.66
CA THR A 70 -18.12 -41.87 20.88
C THR A 70 -16.97 -41.43 19.98
N SER A 71 -15.84 -41.10 20.60
CA SER A 71 -14.57 -40.79 19.93
C SER A 71 -13.64 -42.01 19.96
N PRO A 72 -12.94 -42.35 18.85
CA PRO A 72 -11.84 -43.30 18.87
C PRO A 72 -10.74 -42.93 19.87
N LYS A 73 -10.46 -41.63 20.00
CA LYS A 73 -9.39 -41.10 20.85
C LYS A 73 -9.79 -41.00 22.32
N PHE A 74 -11.02 -40.57 22.61
CA PHE A 74 -11.48 -40.26 23.98
C PHE A 74 -12.52 -41.24 24.53
N GLY A 75 -13.04 -42.15 23.70
CA GLY A 75 -14.14 -43.03 24.06
C GLY A 75 -15.49 -42.30 24.12
N ARG A 76 -16.40 -42.79 24.96
CA ARG A 76 -17.73 -42.20 25.14
C ARG A 76 -17.63 -40.88 25.91
N GLY A 77 -18.14 -39.81 25.31
CA GLY A 77 -18.24 -38.48 25.89
C GLY A 77 -19.69 -37.99 25.93
N VAL A 78 -20.05 -37.31 27.01
CA VAL A 78 -21.34 -36.61 27.15
C VAL A 78 -21.07 -35.12 27.21
N ILE A 79 -21.68 -34.36 26.30
CA ILE A 79 -21.60 -32.90 26.30
C ILE A 79 -23.00 -32.33 26.56
N THR A 80 -23.09 -31.42 27.51
CA THR A 80 -24.29 -30.63 27.78
C THR A 80 -23.97 -29.16 27.55
N LEU A 81 -24.66 -28.53 26.61
CA LEU A 81 -24.64 -27.10 26.36
C LEU A 81 -25.93 -26.44 26.88
N VAL A 82 -25.81 -25.27 27.48
CA VAL A 82 -26.92 -24.38 27.82
C VAL A 82 -26.58 -22.99 27.29
N LEU A 83 -27.34 -22.52 26.29
CA LEU A 83 -27.22 -21.20 25.68
C LEU A 83 -28.30 -20.30 26.27
N ASP A 84 -27.91 -19.21 26.93
CA ASP A 84 -28.83 -18.31 27.63
C ASP A 84 -28.72 -16.91 27.01
N ALA A 85 -29.69 -16.52 26.18
CA ALA A 85 -29.70 -15.21 25.52
C ALA A 85 -29.85 -14.06 26.52
N GLY A 86 -30.53 -14.29 27.65
CA GLY A 86 -30.71 -13.29 28.69
C GLY A 86 -29.41 -12.97 29.43
N LYS A 87 -28.54 -13.96 29.61
CA LYS A 87 -27.20 -13.79 30.21
C LYS A 87 -26.09 -13.56 29.19
N LYS A 88 -26.38 -13.69 27.90
CA LYS A 88 -25.41 -13.64 26.80
C LYS A 88 -24.22 -14.59 27.05
N ALA A 89 -24.54 -15.79 27.51
CA ALA A 89 -23.54 -16.79 27.92
C ALA A 89 -23.94 -18.21 27.49
N MET A 90 -22.93 -18.99 27.09
CA MET A 90 -23.00 -20.42 26.87
C MET A 90 -22.32 -21.15 28.03
N TYR A 91 -22.97 -22.15 28.59
CA TYR A 91 -22.38 -23.06 29.57
C TYR A 91 -22.18 -24.43 28.92
N ALA A 92 -20.98 -24.98 29.02
CA ALA A 92 -20.64 -26.29 28.48
C ALA A 92 -20.13 -27.20 29.60
N ARG A 93 -20.82 -28.32 29.84
CA ARG A 93 -20.33 -29.40 30.69
C ARG A 93 -19.94 -30.59 29.84
N ILE A 94 -18.74 -31.11 30.06
CA ILE A 94 -18.14 -32.18 29.25
C ILE A 94 -17.68 -33.28 30.19
N GLU A 95 -18.24 -34.47 30.03
CA GLU A 95 -17.97 -35.66 30.83
C GLU A 95 -17.35 -36.73 29.92
N LEU A 96 -16.08 -37.06 30.15
CA LEU A 96 -15.35 -38.12 29.45
C LEU A 96 -15.11 -39.28 30.40
N GLU A 97 -15.93 -40.33 30.27
CA GLU A 97 -15.98 -41.46 31.20
C GLU A 97 -14.62 -42.18 31.29
N ASN A 98 -14.00 -42.45 30.14
CA ASN A 98 -12.73 -43.18 30.04
C ASN A 98 -11.51 -42.40 30.56
N LEU A 99 -11.60 -41.06 30.59
CA LEU A 99 -10.53 -40.20 31.10
C LEU A 99 -10.81 -39.71 32.52
N HIS A 100 -11.93 -40.12 33.13
CA HIS A 100 -12.40 -39.64 34.42
C HIS A 100 -12.41 -38.10 34.52
N MET A 101 -12.80 -37.44 33.43
CA MET A 101 -12.79 -35.99 33.31
C MET A 101 -14.22 -35.44 33.31
N ASP A 102 -14.50 -34.46 34.17
CA ASP A 102 -15.74 -33.69 34.21
C ASP A 102 -15.38 -32.21 34.33
N GLN A 103 -15.65 -31.43 33.29
CA GLN A 103 -15.35 -30.00 33.23
C GLN A 103 -16.64 -29.21 32.98
N CYS A 104 -16.80 -28.07 33.63
CA CYS A 104 -17.83 -27.10 33.30
C CYS A 104 -17.22 -25.73 33.01
N LEU A 105 -17.50 -25.21 31.82
CA LEU A 105 -16.94 -23.96 31.30
C LEU A 105 -18.08 -23.00 30.93
N MET A 106 -17.82 -21.70 31.08
CA MET A 106 -18.72 -20.62 30.70
C MET A 106 -18.04 -19.77 29.61
N TYR A 107 -18.75 -19.53 28.51
CA TYR A 107 -18.28 -18.74 27.39
C TYR A 107 -19.21 -17.54 27.16
N PRO A 108 -18.69 -16.32 27.01
CA PRO A 108 -19.50 -15.20 26.57
C PRO A 108 -19.96 -15.41 25.12
N PHE A 109 -21.12 -14.84 24.76
CA PHE A 109 -21.56 -14.79 23.37
C PHE A 109 -20.62 -13.91 22.52
N PRO A 110 -20.56 -14.15 21.20
CA PRO A 110 -19.77 -13.33 20.28
C PRO A 110 -20.23 -11.87 20.27
N ASP A 111 -19.28 -10.97 19.98
CA ASP A 111 -19.55 -9.54 19.87
C ASP A 111 -19.90 -9.23 18.41
N GLY A 112 -21.19 -9.01 18.12
CA GLY A 112 -21.66 -8.66 16.78
C GLY A 112 -21.04 -7.39 16.18
N THR A 113 -20.30 -6.60 16.97
CA THR A 113 -19.51 -5.45 16.48
C THR A 113 -18.13 -5.85 15.96
N ALA A 114 -17.58 -7.01 16.34
CA ALA A 114 -16.34 -7.54 15.81
C ALA A 114 -16.46 -7.81 14.30
N GLU A 115 -15.38 -7.58 13.55
CA GLU A 115 -15.41 -7.63 12.08
C GLU A 115 -15.76 -9.02 11.54
N VAL A 116 -15.18 -10.07 12.13
CA VAL A 116 -15.44 -11.48 11.76
C VAL A 116 -16.91 -11.83 11.97
N ASP A 117 -17.46 -11.45 13.12
CA ASP A 117 -18.86 -11.71 13.49
C ASP A 117 -19.82 -10.91 12.60
N ARG A 118 -19.47 -9.68 12.21
CA ARG A 118 -20.28 -8.84 11.32
C ARG A 118 -20.42 -9.43 9.91
N ALA A 119 -19.35 -9.99 9.36
CA ALA A 119 -19.39 -10.66 8.05
C ALA A 119 -20.29 -11.91 8.09
N ARG A 120 -20.18 -12.68 9.17
CA ARG A 120 -21.04 -13.84 9.40
C ARG A 120 -22.51 -13.45 9.58
N LEU A 121 -22.78 -12.41 10.37
CA LEU A 121 -24.11 -11.87 10.59
C LEU A 121 -24.79 -11.42 9.30
N ALA A 122 -24.05 -10.80 8.38
CA ALA A 122 -24.57 -10.42 7.07
C ALA A 122 -24.99 -11.63 6.21
N THR A 123 -24.25 -12.74 6.32
CA THR A 123 -24.59 -14.00 5.65
C THR A 123 -25.83 -14.63 6.27
N LEU A 124 -25.94 -14.64 7.59
CA LEU A 124 -27.13 -15.12 8.30
C LEU A 124 -28.36 -14.29 7.95
N LYS A 125 -28.25 -12.96 7.90
CA LYS A 125 -29.37 -12.08 7.50
C LYS A 125 -29.85 -12.39 6.10
N ARG A 126 -28.93 -12.61 5.15
CA ARG A 126 -29.28 -13.04 3.80
C ARG A 126 -30.03 -14.36 3.79
N ARG A 127 -29.55 -15.37 4.52
CA ARG A 127 -30.24 -16.67 4.64
C ARG A 127 -31.62 -16.53 5.26
N HIS A 128 -31.76 -15.71 6.30
CA HIS A 128 -33.06 -15.41 6.92
C HIS A 128 -34.03 -14.78 5.91
N ASP A 129 -33.57 -13.78 5.16
CA ASP A 129 -34.40 -13.08 4.18
C ASP A 129 -34.81 -14.01 3.01
N GLU A 130 -33.91 -14.92 2.61
CA GLU A 130 -34.17 -15.93 1.59
C GLU A 130 -35.08 -17.06 2.08
N PHE A 131 -34.96 -17.47 3.36
CA PHE A 131 -35.71 -18.58 3.95
C PHE A 131 -37.22 -18.44 3.80
N GLY A 132 -37.77 -17.24 4.00
CA GLY A 132 -39.19 -16.97 3.83
C GLY A 132 -39.69 -16.98 2.38
N THR A 133 -38.79 -17.13 1.40
CA THR A 133 -39.11 -17.12 -0.04
C THR A 133 -38.82 -18.43 -0.75
N TRP A 134 -38.29 -19.43 -0.02
CA TRP A 134 -37.92 -20.71 -0.62
C TRP A 134 -39.14 -21.57 -0.94
N GLU A 135 -39.27 -21.98 -2.20
CA GLU A 135 -40.19 -23.05 -2.61
C GLU A 135 -39.65 -24.41 -2.14
N HIS A 136 -40.51 -25.22 -1.54
CA HIS A 136 -40.13 -26.55 -1.06
C HIS A 136 -40.34 -27.62 -2.14
N GLU A 137 -39.32 -28.45 -2.36
CA GLU A 137 -39.45 -29.66 -3.17
C GLU A 137 -39.85 -30.83 -2.28
N GLU A 138 -40.85 -31.62 -2.70
CA GLU A 138 -41.28 -32.81 -1.95
C GLU A 138 -40.74 -34.10 -2.57
N GLU A 139 -40.09 -34.92 -1.75
CA GLU A 139 -39.69 -36.28 -2.12
C GLU A 139 -40.44 -37.30 -1.28
N HIS A 140 -41.18 -38.20 -1.94
CA HIS A 140 -41.97 -39.22 -1.28
C HIS A 140 -41.24 -40.57 -1.30
N ASP A 141 -40.97 -41.12 -0.12
CA ASP A 141 -40.51 -42.49 0.03
C ASP A 141 -41.72 -43.43 0.24
N TYR A 142 -42.17 -44.02 -0.87
CA TYR A 142 -43.30 -44.95 -0.90
C TYR A 142 -43.07 -46.24 -0.09
N HIS A 143 -41.81 -46.58 0.23
CA HIS A 143 -41.48 -47.78 1.00
C HIS A 143 -41.56 -47.52 2.50
N THR A 144 -41.16 -46.34 2.96
CA THR A 144 -41.18 -46.00 4.40
C THR A 144 -42.40 -45.19 4.82
N GLY A 145 -43.19 -44.69 3.86
CA GLY A 145 -44.33 -43.81 4.15
C GLY A 145 -43.90 -42.46 4.72
N LYS A 146 -42.70 -41.99 4.34
CA LYS A 146 -42.14 -40.70 4.75
C LYS A 146 -42.14 -39.72 3.57
N THR A 147 -42.40 -38.46 3.86
CA THR A 147 -42.23 -37.34 2.92
C THR A 147 -41.07 -36.49 3.41
N THR A 148 -40.19 -36.09 2.49
CA THR A 148 -39.11 -35.15 2.79
C THR A 148 -39.38 -33.85 2.07
N HIS A 149 -39.51 -32.76 2.82
CA HIS A 149 -39.64 -31.40 2.29
C HIS A 149 -38.26 -30.78 2.23
N LEU A 150 -37.73 -30.61 1.03
CA LEU A 150 -36.39 -30.09 0.76
C LEU A 150 -36.45 -28.59 0.53
N LEU A 151 -35.61 -27.85 1.24
CA LEU A 151 -35.31 -26.44 1.00
C LEU A 151 -33.84 -26.29 0.61
N PRO A 152 -33.51 -25.32 -0.27
CA PRO A 152 -32.14 -24.82 -0.37
C PRO A 152 -31.66 -24.40 1.02
N TRP A 153 -30.41 -24.66 1.42
CA TRP A 153 -29.86 -24.16 2.70
C TRP A 153 -28.57 -23.37 2.48
N THR A 154 -27.72 -23.89 1.60
CA THR A 154 -26.53 -23.21 1.07
C THR A 154 -26.56 -23.29 -0.46
N ALA A 155 -25.52 -22.78 -1.13
CA ALA A 155 -25.39 -22.92 -2.58
C ALA A 155 -25.34 -24.39 -3.03
N ARG A 156 -24.91 -25.31 -2.15
CA ARG A 156 -24.76 -26.73 -2.41
C ARG A 156 -25.77 -27.60 -1.66
N TYR A 157 -25.99 -27.31 -0.37
CA TYR A 157 -26.77 -28.17 0.49
C TYR A 157 -28.26 -27.86 0.43
N ARG A 158 -29.04 -28.93 0.52
CA ARG A 158 -30.47 -28.86 0.78
C ARG A 158 -30.79 -29.42 2.14
N MET A 159 -31.55 -28.70 2.93
CA MET A 159 -32.08 -29.18 4.20
C MET A 159 -33.43 -29.86 3.93
N GLY A 160 -33.63 -31.03 4.51
CA GLY A 160 -34.85 -31.83 4.39
C GLY A 160 -35.53 -32.00 5.73
N PHE A 161 -36.79 -31.57 5.84
CA PHE A 161 -37.67 -31.93 6.95
C PHE A 161 -38.36 -33.24 6.64
N VAL A 162 -38.19 -34.23 7.52
CA VAL A 162 -38.79 -35.56 7.34
C VAL A 162 -40.10 -35.61 8.08
N THR A 163 -41.18 -35.93 7.40
CA THR A 163 -42.53 -36.09 7.96
C THR A 163 -43.06 -37.49 7.69
N HIS A 164 -44.05 -37.91 8.48
CA HIS A 164 -44.76 -39.17 8.23
C HIS A 164 -46.09 -38.92 7.51
N ASN A 165 -46.33 -39.64 6.40
CA ASN A 165 -47.42 -39.35 5.45
C ASN A 165 -48.83 -39.40 6.06
N SER A 166 -49.01 -40.10 7.18
CA SER A 166 -50.31 -40.26 7.83
C SER A 166 -50.59 -39.26 8.95
N SER A 167 -49.59 -38.51 9.42
CA SER A 167 -49.72 -37.65 10.60
C SER A 167 -49.19 -36.24 10.41
N GLU A 168 -48.49 -35.96 9.29
CA GLU A 168 -47.77 -34.70 9.02
C GLU A 168 -46.81 -34.29 10.15
N ARG A 169 -46.50 -35.20 11.07
CA ARG A 169 -45.60 -34.92 12.20
C ARG A 169 -44.16 -35.00 11.74
N MET A 170 -43.37 -34.03 12.18
CA MET A 170 -41.94 -34.02 11.98
C MET A 170 -41.28 -35.20 12.71
N MET A 171 -40.47 -35.95 11.96
CA MET A 171 -39.75 -37.15 12.38
C MET A 171 -38.24 -36.92 12.40
N GLY A 172 -37.75 -35.79 11.89
CA GLY A 172 -36.33 -35.48 11.85
C GLY A 172 -35.96 -34.44 10.81
N VAL A 173 -34.67 -34.13 10.77
CA VAL A 173 -34.04 -33.19 9.84
C VAL A 173 -32.85 -33.87 9.17
N MET A 174 -32.62 -33.61 7.89
CA MET A 174 -31.42 -34.07 7.20
C MET A 174 -30.80 -32.96 6.36
N LEU A 175 -29.48 -32.98 6.19
CA LEU A 175 -28.75 -32.11 5.29
C LEU A 175 -28.17 -32.96 4.15
N ARG A 176 -28.41 -32.53 2.90
CA ARG A 176 -28.06 -33.29 1.70
C ARG A 176 -27.21 -32.50 0.72
N ASP A 177 -26.26 -33.20 0.10
CA ASP A 177 -25.48 -32.79 -1.06
C ASP A 177 -25.91 -33.63 -2.27
N GLY A 178 -26.77 -33.08 -3.11
CA GLY A 178 -27.48 -33.85 -4.12
C GLY A 178 -28.24 -35.03 -3.50
N LYS A 179 -27.84 -36.26 -3.82
CA LYS A 179 -28.46 -37.49 -3.28
C LYS A 179 -27.85 -38.00 -1.98
N ARG A 180 -26.70 -37.46 -1.56
CA ARG A 180 -25.97 -37.94 -0.39
C ARG A 180 -26.44 -37.21 0.85
N VAL A 181 -26.77 -37.96 1.91
CA VAL A 181 -27.08 -37.40 3.23
C VAL A 181 -25.77 -37.14 3.97
N VAL A 182 -25.46 -35.88 4.26
CA VAL A 182 -24.26 -35.46 5.00
C VAL A 182 -24.52 -35.50 6.50
N LYS A 183 -25.73 -35.12 6.90
CA LYS A 183 -26.17 -35.13 8.29
C LYS A 183 -27.61 -35.60 8.35
N LYS A 184 -27.92 -36.44 9.32
CA LYS A 184 -29.26 -36.95 9.59
C LYS A 184 -29.53 -36.87 11.07
N VAL A 185 -30.67 -36.32 11.44
CA VAL A 185 -31.18 -36.25 12.80
C VAL A 185 -32.57 -36.88 12.77
N GLU A 186 -32.75 -37.99 13.46
CA GLU A 186 -34.03 -38.67 13.59
C GLU A 186 -34.57 -38.48 14.99
N PHE A 187 -35.84 -38.11 15.10
CA PHE A 187 -36.49 -37.93 16.39
C PHE A 187 -36.99 -39.28 16.88
N GLN A 188 -36.62 -39.65 18.11
CA GLN A 188 -37.03 -40.91 18.72
C GLN A 188 -38.55 -40.97 18.93
N ARG A 189 -39.16 -39.80 19.08
CA ARG A 189 -40.60 -39.56 19.23
C ARG A 189 -40.95 -38.19 18.67
N PRO A 190 -42.23 -37.94 18.31
CA PRO A 190 -42.64 -36.61 17.87
C PRO A 190 -42.25 -35.52 18.89
N PRO A 191 -41.86 -34.33 18.44
CA PRO A 191 -41.52 -33.22 19.33
C PRO A 191 -42.61 -32.93 20.36
N GLU A 192 -42.21 -32.73 21.61
CA GLU A 192 -43.10 -32.31 22.70
C GLU A 192 -43.20 -30.79 22.71
N HIS A 193 -44.42 -30.27 22.52
CA HIS A 193 -44.69 -28.83 22.48
C HIS A 193 -45.59 -28.40 23.65
N SER A 194 -45.34 -27.20 24.17
CA SER A 194 -46.19 -26.58 25.19
C SER A 194 -46.14 -25.06 25.09
N LEU A 195 -47.21 -24.40 25.54
CA LEU A 195 -47.22 -22.95 25.76
C LEU A 195 -46.26 -22.54 26.88
N HIS A 196 -46.01 -23.46 27.82
CA HIS A 196 -45.14 -23.22 28.96
C HIS A 196 -44.13 -24.32 29.23
N VAL A 197 -42.96 -23.96 29.78
CA VAL A 197 -41.98 -24.95 30.24
C VAL A 197 -42.58 -25.76 31.40
N PRO A 198 -42.70 -27.10 31.28
CA PRO A 198 -43.22 -27.94 32.34
C PRO A 198 -42.44 -27.76 33.66
N GLU A 199 -43.14 -27.78 34.79
CA GLU A 199 -42.53 -27.46 36.09
C GLU A 199 -41.34 -28.37 36.44
N ALA A 200 -41.43 -29.65 36.06
CA ALA A 200 -40.35 -30.63 36.23
C ALA A 200 -39.09 -30.32 35.40
N GLU A 201 -39.19 -29.49 34.37
CA GLU A 201 -38.14 -29.27 33.37
C GLU A 201 -37.49 -27.88 33.48
N ARG A 202 -38.09 -26.95 34.24
CA ARG A 202 -37.54 -25.60 34.46
C ARG A 202 -36.10 -25.59 34.99
N GLY A 203 -35.74 -26.58 35.82
CA GLY A 203 -34.38 -26.71 36.34
C GLY A 203 -33.33 -27.06 35.29
N MET A 204 -33.72 -27.65 34.15
CA MET A 204 -32.78 -28.11 33.13
C MET A 204 -32.11 -26.96 32.37
N PHE A 205 -32.79 -25.82 32.26
CA PHE A 205 -32.29 -24.60 31.61
C PHE A 205 -31.31 -23.79 32.47
N GLN A 206 -31.08 -24.20 33.72
CA GLN A 206 -30.06 -23.58 34.56
C GLN A 206 -28.65 -24.05 34.15
N PRO A 207 -27.59 -23.28 34.46
CA PRO A 207 -26.22 -23.73 34.23
C PRO A 207 -25.98 -25.14 34.79
N PRO A 208 -25.29 -26.04 34.07
CA PRO A 208 -25.11 -27.43 34.48
C PRO A 208 -24.42 -27.61 35.84
N SER A 209 -23.67 -26.60 36.28
CA SER A 209 -23.01 -26.54 37.58
C SER A 209 -22.96 -25.08 38.07
N SER A 210 -23.03 -24.87 39.38
CA SER A 210 -22.81 -23.56 39.99
C SER A 210 -21.33 -23.13 39.99
N LYS A 211 -20.43 -24.01 39.52
CA LYS A 211 -18.97 -23.80 39.49
C LYS A 211 -18.39 -23.74 38.07
N CYS A 212 -19.19 -23.45 37.04
CA CYS A 212 -18.65 -23.31 35.70
C CYS A 212 -17.71 -22.09 35.65
N GLN A 213 -16.49 -22.30 35.16
CA GLN A 213 -15.42 -21.29 35.18
C GLN A 213 -15.22 -20.70 33.79
N LEU A 214 -14.59 -19.52 33.70
CA LEU A 214 -14.11 -19.00 32.43
C LEU A 214 -12.95 -19.87 31.90
N PRO A 215 -12.75 -20.01 30.59
CA PRO A 215 -11.70 -20.86 30.02
C PRO A 215 -10.29 -20.45 30.45
N GLU A 216 -10.08 -19.15 30.66
CA GLU A 216 -8.81 -18.54 31.11
C GLU A 216 -8.45 -18.92 32.56
N GLU A 217 -9.46 -19.26 33.38
CA GLU A 217 -9.28 -19.64 34.78
C GLU A 217 -9.02 -21.14 34.94
N PHE A 218 -9.16 -21.92 33.87
CA PHE A 218 -9.06 -23.37 33.90
C PHE A 218 -7.62 -23.83 33.62
N VAL A 219 -6.85 -24.12 34.67
CA VAL A 219 -5.47 -24.61 34.58
C VAL A 219 -5.45 -26.13 34.82
N HIS A 220 -5.56 -26.93 33.76
CA HIS A 220 -5.39 -28.39 33.85
C HIS A 220 -4.40 -28.92 32.81
N ASP A 221 -3.44 -29.74 33.27
CA ASP A 221 -2.36 -30.35 32.47
C ASP A 221 -2.83 -31.46 31.50
N MET A 222 -4.08 -31.91 31.58
CA MET A 222 -4.64 -32.95 30.71
C MET A 222 -5.87 -32.44 29.96
N GLY A 223 -5.66 -32.05 28.69
CA GLY A 223 -6.70 -31.96 27.66
C GLY A 223 -7.88 -31.04 27.97
N GLN A 224 -7.71 -29.72 27.81
CA GLN A 224 -8.84 -28.80 27.73
C GLN A 224 -9.60 -29.02 26.42
N VAL A 225 -10.92 -29.20 26.49
CA VAL A 225 -11.78 -29.02 25.30
C VAL A 225 -12.05 -27.53 25.21
N ASP A 226 -11.16 -26.82 24.54
CA ASP A 226 -11.17 -25.36 24.43
C ASP A 226 -12.16 -24.91 23.36
N LEU A 227 -13.35 -24.46 23.77
CA LEU A 227 -14.37 -23.86 22.89
C LEU A 227 -14.10 -22.35 22.70
N ARG A 228 -13.05 -21.97 21.96
CA ARG A 228 -12.72 -20.53 21.74
C ARG A 228 -13.81 -19.78 20.96
N PRO A 229 -14.24 -18.58 21.37
CA PRO A 229 -15.12 -17.73 20.57
C PRO A 229 -14.42 -17.13 19.32
N PRO A 230 -15.14 -16.93 18.20
CA PRO A 230 -16.33 -17.67 17.79
C PRO A 230 -15.95 -19.16 17.63
N HIS A 231 -16.75 -20.04 18.22
CA HIS A 231 -16.54 -21.49 18.35
C HIS A 231 -15.84 -22.10 17.12
N GLN A 232 -14.56 -22.41 17.27
CA GLN A 232 -13.72 -22.85 16.15
C GLN A 232 -14.04 -24.26 15.62
N ARG A 233 -15.05 -24.97 16.13
CA ARG A 233 -15.33 -26.38 15.77
C ARG A 233 -16.73 -26.67 15.18
N SER A 234 -17.65 -25.70 15.20
CA SER A 234 -19.03 -25.85 14.71
C SER A 234 -19.57 -24.50 14.25
N SER A 235 -19.96 -24.46 12.98
CA SER A 235 -20.63 -23.36 12.30
C SER A 235 -22.07 -23.16 12.82
N ALA A 236 -22.85 -24.23 12.98
CA ALA A 236 -24.23 -24.16 13.44
C ALA A 236 -24.33 -23.58 14.86
N LEU A 237 -23.38 -23.95 15.74
CA LEU A 237 -23.30 -23.36 17.08
C LEU A 237 -22.93 -21.87 17.01
N ASN A 238 -21.98 -21.48 16.17
CA ASN A 238 -21.64 -20.07 15.96
C ASN A 238 -22.82 -19.25 15.46
N ASP A 239 -23.55 -19.80 14.49
CA ASP A 239 -24.71 -19.15 13.90
C ASP A 239 -25.78 -18.91 14.95
N LEU A 240 -26.07 -19.93 15.76
CA LEU A 240 -27.03 -19.81 16.84
C LEU A 240 -26.58 -18.83 17.92
N LEU A 241 -25.30 -18.83 18.31
CA LEU A 241 -24.75 -17.87 19.27
C LEU A 241 -24.87 -16.43 18.75
N LEU A 242 -24.61 -16.20 17.47
CA LEU A 242 -24.78 -14.89 16.83
C LEU A 242 -26.25 -14.49 16.76
N ILE A 243 -27.15 -15.40 16.39
CA ILE A 243 -28.61 -15.16 16.40
C ILE A 243 -29.08 -14.78 17.80
N MET A 244 -28.66 -15.54 18.83
CA MET A 244 -29.03 -15.30 20.23
C MET A 244 -28.29 -14.09 20.85
N SER A 245 -27.27 -13.55 20.17
CA SER A 245 -26.56 -12.34 20.61
C SER A 245 -27.37 -11.07 20.42
N SER A 246 -28.40 -11.05 19.56
CA SER A 246 -29.27 -9.88 19.41
C SER A 246 -30.14 -9.61 20.63
N ASP A 247 -30.57 -8.36 20.82
CA ASP A 247 -31.36 -7.94 21.98
C ASP A 247 -32.71 -8.65 22.06
N ASP A 248 -33.28 -9.00 20.90
CA ASP A 248 -34.54 -9.73 20.76
C ASP A 248 -34.44 -10.74 19.59
N PRO A 249 -33.91 -11.96 19.86
CA PRO A 249 -33.62 -12.93 18.81
C PRO A 249 -34.85 -13.36 18.01
N ILE A 250 -35.98 -13.59 18.67
CA ILE A 250 -37.20 -14.06 18.00
C ILE A 250 -37.76 -12.99 17.08
N LYS A 251 -37.73 -11.72 17.50
CA LYS A 251 -38.23 -10.62 16.70
C LYS A 251 -37.32 -10.28 15.52
N GLU A 252 -36.01 -10.32 15.68
CA GLU A 252 -35.06 -10.01 14.60
C GLU A 252 -34.95 -11.14 13.58
N TRP A 253 -35.03 -12.39 14.02
CA TRP A 253 -34.71 -13.55 13.19
C TRP A 253 -35.91 -14.44 12.84
N SER A 254 -37.13 -14.12 13.26
CA SER A 254 -38.29 -15.02 13.20
C SER A 254 -38.17 -16.27 14.09
N GLN A 255 -39.30 -16.82 14.51
CA GLN A 255 -39.33 -18.02 15.35
C GLN A 255 -38.90 -19.26 14.56
N GLU A 256 -39.27 -19.31 13.28
CA GLU A 256 -39.07 -20.41 12.35
C GLU A 256 -37.57 -20.58 12.06
N PHE A 257 -36.90 -19.51 11.65
CA PHE A 257 -35.47 -19.56 11.38
C PHE A 257 -34.66 -19.89 12.65
N PHE A 258 -35.07 -19.36 13.81
CA PHE A 258 -34.46 -19.69 15.10
C PHE A 258 -34.59 -21.19 15.43
N LEU A 259 -35.78 -21.77 15.24
CA LEU A 259 -36.02 -23.20 15.45
C LEU A 259 -35.18 -24.06 14.50
N VAL A 260 -35.11 -23.69 13.22
CA VAL A 260 -34.28 -24.39 12.23
C VAL A 260 -32.80 -24.35 12.60
N ALA A 261 -32.29 -23.18 13.02
CA ALA A 261 -30.92 -23.05 13.51
C ALA A 261 -30.65 -23.95 14.72
N CYS A 262 -31.62 -24.09 15.65
CA CYS A 262 -31.49 -25.01 16.78
C CYS A 262 -31.50 -26.48 16.34
N MET A 263 -32.34 -26.86 15.38
CA MET A 263 -32.44 -28.23 14.85
C MET A 263 -31.21 -28.68 14.06
N LEU A 264 -30.34 -27.73 13.68
CA LEU A 264 -29.03 -28.02 13.10
C LEU A 264 -27.95 -28.33 14.14
N LEU A 265 -28.15 -28.08 15.44
CA LEU A 265 -27.15 -28.40 16.46
C LEU A 265 -26.94 -29.90 16.72
N PRO A 266 -27.98 -30.76 16.80
CA PRO A 266 -27.83 -32.19 17.02
C PRO A 266 -26.75 -32.81 16.13
N GLY A 267 -25.75 -33.47 16.72
CA GLY A 267 -24.61 -34.05 16.02
C GLY A 267 -23.32 -33.22 16.02
N ASP A 268 -23.40 -31.92 16.30
CA ASP A 268 -22.20 -31.07 16.44
C ASP A 268 -21.42 -31.39 17.71
N VAL A 269 -22.10 -31.98 18.71
CA VAL A 269 -21.50 -32.52 19.94
C VAL A 269 -20.38 -33.51 19.63
N ALA A 270 -20.51 -34.29 18.56
CA ALA A 270 -19.45 -35.23 18.17
C ALA A 270 -18.18 -34.52 17.67
N ILE A 271 -18.34 -33.37 16.99
CA ILE A 271 -17.24 -32.59 16.42
C ILE A 271 -16.55 -31.75 17.50
N MET A 272 -17.26 -31.40 18.59
CA MET A 272 -16.65 -30.71 19.73
C MET A 272 -15.63 -31.57 20.50
N LEU A 273 -15.79 -32.89 20.48
CA LEU A 273 -14.90 -33.82 21.20
C LEU A 273 -13.53 -33.96 20.56
N GLU A 274 -13.43 -33.89 19.24
CA GLU A 274 -12.20 -34.24 18.52
C GLU A 274 -12.06 -33.36 17.27
N ASP A 275 -10.86 -32.77 17.10
CA ASP A 275 -10.53 -32.00 15.91
C ASP A 275 -10.62 -32.88 14.65
N PRO A 276 -11.07 -32.34 13.51
CA PRO A 276 -11.02 -33.08 12.25
C PRO A 276 -9.56 -33.44 11.91
N GLU A 277 -9.37 -34.61 11.31
CA GLU A 277 -8.05 -35.02 10.82
C GLU A 277 -7.61 -34.11 9.67
N PRO A 278 -6.30 -33.75 9.60
CA PRO A 278 -5.78 -33.00 8.48
C PRO A 278 -5.88 -33.81 7.18
N PRO A 279 -5.96 -33.12 6.03
CA PRO A 279 -6.01 -33.78 4.73
C PRO A 279 -4.77 -34.63 4.48
N ASN A 280 -4.94 -35.84 3.93
CA ASN A 280 -3.82 -36.74 3.70
C ASN A 280 -3.20 -36.51 2.32
N ILE A 281 -2.34 -35.49 2.24
CA ILE A 281 -1.68 -35.08 0.99
C ILE A 281 -0.84 -36.22 0.38
N GLU A 282 -0.24 -37.08 1.20
CA GLU A 282 0.62 -38.18 0.71
C GLU A 282 -0.15 -39.23 -0.11
N ARG A 283 -1.47 -39.34 0.08
CA ARG A 283 -2.34 -40.22 -0.73
C ARG A 283 -2.69 -39.62 -2.09
N LEU A 284 -2.44 -38.33 -2.28
CA LEU A 284 -2.78 -37.60 -3.49
C LEU A 284 -1.57 -37.62 -4.44
N HIS A 285 -1.43 -38.72 -5.19
CA HIS A 285 -0.31 -38.92 -6.13
C HIS A 285 -0.27 -37.87 -7.25
N HIS A 286 -1.45 -37.48 -7.75
CA HIS A 286 -1.62 -36.45 -8.76
C HIS A 286 -2.69 -35.46 -8.33
N ILE A 287 -2.35 -34.17 -8.37
CA ILE A 287 -3.22 -33.07 -7.96
C ILE A 287 -3.27 -32.06 -9.11
N ALA A 288 -4.45 -31.56 -9.45
CA ALA A 288 -4.55 -30.38 -10.28
C ALA A 288 -5.69 -29.47 -9.84
N PHE A 289 -5.46 -28.17 -9.93
CA PHE A 289 -6.50 -27.23 -9.60
C PHE A 289 -6.41 -25.92 -10.37
N ASP A 290 -7.58 -25.36 -10.66
CA ASP A 290 -7.70 -24.02 -11.22
C ASP A 290 -7.82 -23.01 -10.06
N TYR A 291 -7.25 -21.82 -10.23
CA TYR A 291 -7.17 -20.84 -9.15
C TYR A 291 -7.46 -19.40 -9.59
N SER A 292 -7.90 -18.60 -8.63
CA SER A 292 -7.92 -17.14 -8.68
C SER A 292 -7.21 -16.61 -7.43
N ALA A 293 -6.11 -15.90 -7.61
CA ALA A 293 -5.26 -15.40 -6.54
C ALA A 293 -5.24 -13.87 -6.49
N VAL A 294 -5.22 -13.36 -5.27
CA VAL A 294 -5.01 -11.94 -4.95
C VAL A 294 -3.75 -11.85 -4.09
N SER A 295 -2.79 -11.02 -4.49
CA SER A 295 -1.58 -10.75 -3.74
C SER A 295 -1.50 -9.28 -3.35
N THR A 296 -1.13 -9.03 -2.11
CA THR A 296 -1.00 -7.70 -1.50
C THR A 296 0.49 -7.42 -1.29
N ALA A 297 1.03 -6.48 -2.07
CA ALA A 297 2.41 -6.04 -1.90
C ALA A 297 2.50 -4.99 -0.78
N ALA A 298 3.68 -4.87 -0.17
CA ALA A 298 4.00 -3.75 0.73
C ALA A 298 3.74 -2.42 -0.01
N GLY A 299 2.85 -1.58 0.53
CA GLY A 299 2.37 -0.35 -0.12
C GLY A 299 0.93 -0.41 -0.65
N GLY A 300 0.19 -1.50 -0.39
CA GLY A 300 -1.24 -1.60 -0.70
C GLY A 300 -1.59 -1.89 -2.17
N ASN A 301 -0.57 -2.12 -3.01
CA ASN A 301 -0.77 -2.55 -4.39
C ASN A 301 -1.33 -3.98 -4.40
N VAL A 302 -2.53 -4.12 -4.95
CA VAL A 302 -3.21 -5.41 -5.09
C VAL A 302 -3.01 -5.92 -6.51
N SER A 303 -2.36 -7.07 -6.64
CA SER A 303 -2.24 -7.79 -7.91
C SER A 303 -3.23 -8.95 -7.94
N ARG A 304 -3.76 -9.25 -9.13
CA ARG A 304 -4.69 -10.36 -9.34
C ARG A 304 -4.14 -11.27 -10.43
N SER A 305 -4.26 -12.57 -10.20
CA SER A 305 -3.90 -13.58 -11.20
C SER A 305 -4.88 -14.74 -11.16
N GLN A 306 -4.96 -15.45 -12.27
CA GLN A 306 -5.77 -16.66 -12.40
C GLN A 306 -4.99 -17.69 -13.22
N GLY A 307 -5.28 -18.96 -13.03
CA GLY A 307 -4.51 -19.98 -13.70
C GLY A 307 -4.86 -21.40 -13.26
N ALA A 308 -3.95 -22.31 -13.53
CA ALA A 308 -4.04 -23.71 -13.15
C ALA A 308 -2.68 -24.25 -12.71
N ILE A 309 -2.71 -25.16 -11.74
CA ILE A 309 -1.55 -25.89 -11.27
C ILE A 309 -1.82 -27.40 -11.45
N TRP A 310 -0.78 -28.12 -11.84
CA TRP A 310 -0.76 -29.58 -11.87
C TRP A 310 0.49 -30.06 -11.14
N ILE A 311 0.35 -31.05 -10.28
CA ILE A 311 1.40 -31.60 -9.42
C ILE A 311 1.39 -33.12 -9.57
N ASP A 312 2.56 -33.68 -9.85
CA ASP A 312 2.84 -35.11 -9.91
C ASP A 312 3.88 -35.44 -8.84
N MET A 313 3.43 -36.04 -7.75
CA MET A 313 4.30 -36.35 -6.61
C MET A 313 5.13 -37.62 -6.82
N GLU A 314 4.71 -38.51 -7.72
CA GLU A 314 5.51 -39.70 -8.07
C GLU A 314 6.77 -39.30 -8.83
N ASN A 315 6.63 -38.37 -9.78
CA ASN A 315 7.74 -37.86 -10.58
C ASN A 315 8.37 -36.58 -10.00
N ARG A 316 7.92 -36.12 -8.82
CA ARG A 316 8.28 -34.83 -8.19
C ARG A 316 8.33 -33.70 -9.22
N ALA A 317 7.23 -33.51 -9.92
CA ALA A 317 7.11 -32.58 -11.02
C ALA A 317 5.87 -31.70 -10.84
N PHE A 318 5.91 -30.47 -11.33
CA PHE A 318 4.71 -29.63 -11.37
C PHE A 318 4.71 -28.72 -12.59
N ARG A 319 3.51 -28.27 -12.94
CA ARG A 319 3.26 -27.23 -13.92
C ARG A 319 2.42 -26.13 -13.30
N LEU A 320 2.82 -24.89 -13.52
CA LEU A 320 2.04 -23.71 -13.18
C LEU A 320 1.76 -22.94 -14.47
N ASN A 321 0.48 -22.80 -14.82
CA ASN A 321 0.03 -21.94 -15.88
C ASN A 321 -0.73 -20.76 -15.25
N GLY A 322 -0.23 -19.54 -15.43
CA GLY A 322 -0.77 -18.33 -14.81
C GLY A 322 -1.02 -17.23 -15.83
N ASN A 323 -2.02 -16.41 -15.54
CA ASN A 323 -2.34 -15.19 -16.28
C ASN A 323 -2.55 -14.05 -15.27
N ALA A 324 -1.86 -12.94 -15.47
CA ALA A 324 -2.05 -11.69 -14.76
C ALA A 324 -2.45 -10.60 -15.76
N LYS A 325 -3.57 -9.94 -15.49
CA LYS A 325 -4.08 -8.85 -16.34
C LYS A 325 -3.66 -7.48 -15.83
N ASN A 326 -3.60 -6.50 -16.72
CA ASN A 326 -3.29 -5.11 -16.38
C ASN A 326 -1.98 -4.97 -15.60
N THR A 327 -0.95 -5.74 -15.96
CA THR A 327 0.38 -5.53 -15.36
C THR A 327 1.01 -4.25 -15.95
N LYS A 328 2.13 -3.80 -15.39
CA LYS A 328 2.85 -2.62 -15.91
C LYS A 328 3.34 -2.78 -17.36
N VAL A 329 3.32 -4.00 -17.88
CA VAL A 329 3.77 -4.39 -19.23
C VAL A 329 2.63 -5.07 -20.01
N GLY A 330 1.38 -4.73 -19.68
CA GLY A 330 0.19 -5.33 -20.31
C GLY A 330 -0.23 -6.67 -19.71
N ASP A 331 -1.05 -7.41 -20.43
CA ASP A 331 -1.49 -8.75 -20.05
C ASP A 331 -0.34 -9.76 -20.15
N LEU A 332 -0.05 -10.44 -19.04
CA LEU A 332 1.09 -11.33 -18.86
C LEU A 332 0.61 -12.77 -18.69
N HIS A 333 1.14 -13.67 -19.52
CA HIS A 333 0.96 -15.11 -19.40
C HIS A 333 2.27 -15.81 -19.07
N ILE A 334 2.21 -16.77 -18.14
CA ILE A 334 3.34 -17.60 -17.76
C ILE A 334 2.96 -19.08 -17.72
N ASP A 335 3.85 -19.94 -18.21
CA ASP A 335 3.79 -21.38 -18.06
C ASP A 335 5.14 -21.90 -17.55
N ILE A 336 5.18 -22.39 -16.31
CA ILE A 336 6.38 -22.96 -15.68
C ILE A 336 6.21 -24.48 -15.64
N LEU A 337 7.22 -25.20 -16.13
CA LEU A 337 7.32 -26.66 -16.07
C LEU A 337 8.54 -27.06 -15.25
N VAL A 338 8.36 -27.97 -14.31
CA VAL A 338 9.37 -28.31 -13.31
C VAL A 338 9.50 -29.82 -13.18
N HIS A 339 10.74 -30.34 -13.26
CA HIS A 339 11.08 -31.75 -13.12
C HIS A 339 12.17 -31.98 -12.08
N ALA A 340 11.84 -32.49 -10.89
CA ALA A 340 12.81 -32.65 -9.82
C ALA A 340 13.42 -34.05 -9.73
N ASN A 341 12.69 -35.10 -10.16
CA ASN A 341 13.11 -36.51 -10.02
C ASN A 341 13.82 -37.07 -11.28
N SER A 342 14.29 -36.22 -12.19
CA SER A 342 14.98 -36.69 -13.39
C SER A 342 16.50 -36.70 -13.18
N ALA A 343 17.21 -37.52 -13.95
CA ALA A 343 18.69 -37.55 -13.91
C ALA A 343 19.32 -36.18 -14.18
N ASN A 344 18.58 -35.24 -14.78
CA ASN A 344 18.95 -33.86 -15.00
C ASN A 344 17.77 -32.95 -14.61
N PRO A 345 17.62 -32.57 -13.33
CA PRO A 345 16.48 -31.76 -12.89
C PRO A 345 16.46 -30.42 -13.63
N GLN A 346 15.31 -30.09 -14.22
CA GLN A 346 15.17 -28.95 -15.13
C GLN A 346 13.89 -28.16 -14.87
N ILE A 347 14.01 -26.85 -15.09
CA ILE A 347 12.91 -25.89 -14.99
C ILE A 347 12.79 -25.18 -16.32
N TYR A 348 11.60 -25.14 -16.89
CA TYR A 348 11.29 -24.34 -18.07
C TYR A 348 10.29 -23.26 -17.69
N ALA A 349 10.48 -22.05 -18.21
CA ALA A 349 9.50 -20.97 -18.06
C ALA A 349 9.25 -20.34 -19.41
N ASN A 350 8.01 -20.46 -19.87
CA ASN A 350 7.50 -19.77 -21.05
C ASN A 350 6.71 -18.54 -20.60
N VAL A 351 7.15 -17.37 -21.01
CA VAL A 351 6.52 -16.08 -20.71
C VAL A 351 6.03 -15.46 -22.01
N LYS A 352 4.78 -15.00 -22.03
CA LYS A 352 4.19 -14.26 -23.15
C LYS A 352 3.61 -12.94 -22.65
N LEU A 353 4.01 -11.83 -23.27
CA LEU A 353 3.31 -10.55 -23.17
C LEU A 353 2.26 -10.52 -24.29
N VAL A 354 0.99 -10.56 -23.90
CA VAL A 354 -0.11 -10.76 -24.86
C VAL A 354 -0.29 -9.54 -25.75
N ASP A 355 -0.17 -8.35 -25.17
CA ASP A 355 -0.41 -7.09 -25.87
C ASP A 355 0.70 -6.77 -26.88
N GLU A 356 1.95 -7.14 -26.57
CA GLU A 356 3.13 -6.90 -27.43
C GLU A 356 3.39 -8.05 -28.43
N ASP A 357 2.60 -9.13 -28.37
CA ASP A 357 2.84 -10.43 -29.05
C ASP A 357 4.28 -10.98 -28.89
N GLU A 358 4.98 -10.56 -27.84
CA GLU A 358 6.30 -11.05 -27.50
C GLU A 358 6.21 -12.33 -26.66
N HIS A 359 7.04 -13.32 -26.97
CA HIS A 359 7.13 -14.55 -26.21
C HIS A 359 8.59 -14.99 -26.03
N GLN A 360 8.84 -15.67 -24.92
CA GLN A 360 10.15 -16.21 -24.59
C GLN A 360 10.01 -17.47 -23.76
N CYS A 361 10.70 -18.54 -24.15
CA CYS A 361 10.90 -19.70 -23.28
C CYS A 361 12.37 -19.83 -22.85
N LEU A 362 12.57 -19.99 -21.54
CA LEU A 362 13.88 -20.16 -20.91
C LEU A 362 13.96 -21.47 -20.14
N GLN A 363 15.14 -22.08 -20.19
CA GLN A 363 15.52 -23.23 -19.38
C GLN A 363 16.45 -22.79 -18.25
N TYR A 364 16.14 -23.19 -17.02
CA TYR A 364 16.91 -22.94 -15.81
C TYR A 364 17.41 -24.25 -15.20
N GLU A 365 18.53 -24.17 -14.50
CA GLU A 365 18.96 -25.22 -13.57
C GLU A 365 18.23 -25.04 -12.23
N TYR A 366 18.15 -26.12 -11.47
CA TYR A 366 17.60 -26.08 -10.12
C TYR A 366 18.44 -25.21 -9.18
N PRO A 367 17.80 -24.47 -8.25
CA PRO A 367 18.52 -23.72 -7.22
C PRO A 367 19.19 -24.67 -6.23
N ASP A 368 20.42 -24.32 -5.83
CA ASP A 368 21.13 -24.98 -4.72
C ASP A 368 21.07 -24.08 -3.47
N LEU A 369 20.23 -24.45 -2.51
CA LEU A 369 20.06 -23.71 -1.26
C LEU A 369 21.11 -24.15 -0.22
N THR A 370 21.88 -23.19 0.29
CA THR A 370 22.89 -23.43 1.33
C THR A 370 22.68 -22.53 2.55
N GLY A 371 23.12 -22.99 3.73
CA GLY A 371 23.04 -22.23 4.98
C GLY A 371 21.64 -22.11 5.58
N HIS A 372 21.35 -20.97 6.20
CA HIS A 372 20.11 -20.75 6.98
C HIS A 372 18.78 -20.96 6.23
N PRO A 373 18.60 -20.56 4.95
CA PRO A 373 17.35 -20.81 4.24
C PRO A 373 16.98 -22.30 4.14
N LYS A 374 18.00 -23.16 3.97
CA LYS A 374 17.82 -24.61 3.95
C LYS A 374 17.40 -25.14 5.32
N GLU A 375 18.09 -24.72 6.39
CA GLU A 375 17.77 -25.13 7.76
C GLU A 375 16.34 -24.73 8.17
N ASP A 376 15.89 -23.55 7.75
CA ASP A 376 14.54 -23.04 8.02
C ASP A 376 13.45 -23.83 7.28
N LEU A 377 13.69 -24.17 6.01
CA LEU A 377 12.83 -25.06 5.23
C LEU A 377 12.75 -26.47 5.87
N GLU A 378 13.89 -27.03 6.26
CA GLU A 378 13.96 -28.33 6.94
C GLU A 378 13.24 -28.32 8.30
N ASP A 379 13.36 -27.26 9.09
CA ASP A 379 12.64 -27.15 10.38
C ASP A 379 11.12 -26.98 10.17
N SER A 380 10.71 -26.15 9.21
CA SER A 380 9.30 -25.96 8.85
C SER A 380 8.66 -27.25 8.36
N SER A 381 9.39 -28.05 7.55
CA SER A 381 8.90 -29.32 7.01
C SER A 381 8.49 -30.35 8.07
N LYS A 382 9.12 -30.31 9.25
CA LYS A 382 8.84 -31.22 10.37
C LYS A 382 7.51 -30.92 11.07
N ARG A 383 6.90 -29.76 10.81
CA ARG A 383 5.68 -29.33 11.49
C ARG A 383 4.47 -29.63 10.59
N PRO A 384 3.57 -30.55 10.97
CA PRO A 384 2.43 -30.93 10.14
C PRO A 384 1.33 -29.86 10.16
N LEU A 385 0.35 -29.99 9.25
CA LEU A 385 -0.91 -29.25 9.33
C LEU A 385 -1.60 -29.53 10.66
N ARG A 386 -2.08 -28.45 11.31
CA ARG A 386 -2.85 -28.51 12.54
C ARG A 386 -4.19 -27.84 12.33
N PHE A 387 -5.23 -28.44 12.89
CA PHE A 387 -6.54 -27.83 12.88
C PHE A 387 -6.48 -26.45 13.57
N TYR A 388 -7.05 -25.45 12.93
CA TYR A 388 -7.09 -24.07 13.40
C TYR A 388 -8.52 -23.65 13.74
N SER A 389 -9.45 -23.79 12.79
CA SER A 389 -10.85 -23.42 13.02
C SER A 389 -11.79 -24.01 11.96
N ILE A 390 -13.11 -23.86 12.16
CA ILE A 390 -14.11 -23.94 11.10
C ILE A 390 -14.34 -22.54 10.53
N SER A 391 -14.55 -22.47 9.23
CA SER A 391 -14.87 -21.25 8.51
C SER A 391 -15.87 -21.57 7.40
N GLU A 392 -16.29 -20.56 6.66
CA GLU A 392 -17.20 -20.73 5.53
C GLU A 392 -16.63 -20.09 4.27
N ILE A 393 -16.74 -20.81 3.15
CA ILE A 393 -16.45 -20.29 1.81
C ILE A 393 -17.69 -20.49 0.96
N ASP A 394 -18.19 -19.40 0.37
CA ASP A 394 -19.35 -19.42 -0.53
C ASP A 394 -20.61 -20.14 0.03
N GLY A 395 -20.82 -20.08 1.35
CA GLY A 395 -21.94 -20.78 1.99
C GLY A 395 -21.59 -22.14 2.58
N GLU A 396 -20.40 -22.67 2.33
CA GLU A 396 -20.01 -24.05 2.66
C GLU A 396 -19.04 -24.11 3.86
N ASP A 397 -19.32 -25.00 4.80
CA ASP A 397 -18.47 -25.20 5.97
C ASP A 397 -17.15 -25.89 5.61
N CYS A 398 -16.06 -25.27 6.02
CA CYS A 398 -14.70 -25.71 5.74
C CYS A 398 -13.91 -25.85 7.03
N ALA A 399 -13.02 -26.85 7.11
CA ALA A 399 -12.00 -26.89 8.15
C ALA A 399 -10.79 -26.08 7.69
N VAL A 400 -10.32 -25.18 8.55
CA VAL A 400 -9.11 -24.41 8.36
C VAL A 400 -7.98 -25.13 9.09
N PHE A 401 -6.94 -25.49 8.34
CA PHE A 401 -5.70 -26.03 8.87
C PHE A 401 -4.57 -25.02 8.69
N THR A 402 -3.65 -24.99 9.64
CA THR A 402 -2.48 -24.10 9.59
C THR A 402 -1.18 -24.88 9.71
N ALA A 403 -0.16 -24.43 9.00
CA ALA A 403 1.22 -24.91 9.15
C ALA A 403 2.21 -23.77 8.89
N PRO A 404 3.37 -23.76 9.57
CA PRO A 404 4.42 -22.83 9.23
C PRO A 404 5.06 -23.23 7.89
N LEU A 405 5.41 -22.21 7.13
CA LEU A 405 6.29 -22.27 5.96
C LEU A 405 7.61 -21.59 6.31
N ALA A 406 8.61 -21.69 5.45
CA ALA A 406 9.86 -20.98 5.64
C ALA A 406 9.67 -19.45 5.77
N ARG A 407 10.64 -18.79 6.39
CA ARG A 407 10.77 -17.34 6.55
C ARG A 407 9.66 -16.72 7.39
N ASN A 408 9.27 -17.39 8.47
CA ASN A 408 8.21 -16.96 9.39
C ASN A 408 6.86 -16.71 8.68
N ARG A 409 6.55 -17.50 7.66
CA ARG A 409 5.26 -17.47 6.98
C ARG A 409 4.37 -18.59 7.51
N TRP A 410 3.07 -18.41 7.38
CA TRP A 410 2.07 -19.38 7.80
C TRP A 410 1.10 -19.65 6.67
N LEU A 411 0.93 -20.92 6.32
CA LEU A 411 -0.09 -21.38 5.38
C LEU A 411 -1.38 -21.64 6.15
N HIS A 412 -2.47 -21.05 5.70
CA HIS A 412 -3.83 -21.40 6.10
C HIS A 412 -4.51 -22.09 4.93
N VAL A 413 -5.09 -23.27 5.14
CA VAL A 413 -5.76 -24.08 4.10
C VAL A 413 -7.19 -24.34 4.53
N TRP A 414 -8.15 -23.97 3.68
CA TRP A 414 -9.55 -24.32 3.85
C TRP A 414 -9.80 -25.62 3.09
N VAL A 415 -10.13 -26.65 3.84
CA VAL A 415 -10.37 -28.00 3.38
C VAL A 415 -11.87 -28.27 3.44
N ASP A 416 -12.40 -28.79 2.35
CA ASP A 416 -13.79 -29.23 2.30
C ASP A 416 -13.98 -30.41 3.26
N MET A 417 -14.84 -30.24 4.27
CA MET A 417 -15.15 -31.30 5.23
C MET A 417 -16.26 -32.24 4.76
N GLU A 418 -16.99 -31.83 3.72
CA GLU A 418 -18.31 -32.35 3.47
C GLU A 418 -18.44 -32.93 2.06
N SER A 419 -17.58 -32.63 1.06
CA SER A 419 -17.67 -33.22 -0.29
C SER A 419 -17.31 -34.70 -0.45
N GLN A 420 -17.56 -35.20 -1.68
CA GLN A 420 -17.15 -36.51 -2.17
C GLN A 420 -15.63 -36.63 -2.42
N ILE A 421 -14.89 -35.51 -2.45
CA ILE A 421 -13.43 -35.52 -2.56
C ILE A 421 -12.90 -35.13 -1.17
N PRO A 422 -12.83 -36.08 -0.21
CA PRO A 422 -12.12 -35.82 1.03
C PRO A 422 -10.75 -35.26 0.67
N ASP A 423 -10.33 -34.21 1.37
CA ASP A 423 -9.04 -33.53 1.20
C ASP A 423 -8.98 -32.47 0.07
N ALA A 424 -10.11 -32.11 -0.54
CA ALA A 424 -10.15 -31.00 -1.50
C ALA A 424 -9.88 -29.64 -0.83
N PHE A 425 -8.95 -28.87 -1.39
CA PHE A 425 -8.68 -27.50 -0.95
C PHE A 425 -9.59 -26.53 -1.69
N LEU A 426 -10.25 -25.66 -0.93
CA LEU A 426 -11.17 -24.64 -1.43
C LEU A 426 -10.52 -23.26 -1.46
N ARG A 427 -9.58 -23.02 -0.55
CA ARG A 427 -8.82 -21.77 -0.47
C ARG A 427 -7.51 -21.98 0.26
N THR A 428 -6.51 -21.19 -0.09
CA THR A 428 -5.28 -21.05 0.69
C THR A 428 -4.99 -19.57 0.96
N GLU A 429 -4.40 -19.29 2.11
CA GLU A 429 -3.86 -17.98 2.43
C GLU A 429 -2.45 -18.10 2.99
N ILE A 430 -1.60 -17.15 2.62
CA ILE A 430 -0.26 -17.03 3.20
C ILE A 430 -0.21 -15.81 4.10
N HIS A 431 0.12 -16.05 5.36
CA HIS A 431 0.24 -15.05 6.41
C HIS A 431 1.69 -14.79 6.75
N HIS A 432 2.02 -13.54 7.07
CA HIS A 432 3.31 -13.13 7.62
C HIS A 432 3.10 -12.02 8.63
N GLU A 433 3.62 -12.20 9.85
CA GLU A 433 3.43 -11.24 10.95
C GLU A 433 1.95 -10.86 11.23
N GLY A 434 1.03 -11.79 10.97
CA GLY A 434 -0.42 -11.59 11.11
C GLY A 434 -1.11 -10.90 9.94
N HIS A 435 -0.40 -10.63 8.84
CA HIS A 435 -0.94 -10.06 7.61
C HIS A 435 -1.12 -11.10 6.53
N VAL A 436 -2.26 -11.08 5.84
CA VAL A 436 -2.49 -11.87 4.62
C VAL A 436 -1.66 -11.26 3.50
N LEU A 437 -0.61 -11.96 3.08
CA LEU A 437 0.17 -11.60 1.90
C LEU A 437 -0.56 -11.99 0.62
N ARG A 438 -1.27 -13.13 0.68
CA ARG A 438 -1.89 -13.77 -0.47
C ARG A 438 -3.13 -14.54 -0.07
N SER A 439 -4.15 -14.49 -0.91
CA SER A 439 -5.35 -15.31 -0.82
C SER A 439 -5.63 -15.93 -2.18
N THR A 440 -5.66 -17.26 -2.23
CA THR A 440 -5.91 -18.05 -3.43
C THR A 440 -7.21 -18.82 -3.25
N LYS A 441 -8.20 -18.52 -4.08
CA LYS A 441 -9.42 -19.31 -4.19
C LYS A 441 -9.19 -20.44 -5.19
N VAL A 442 -9.49 -21.67 -4.78
CA VAL A 442 -9.48 -22.84 -5.65
C VAL A 442 -10.83 -22.96 -6.32
N LEU A 443 -10.85 -22.98 -7.65
CA LEU A 443 -12.07 -22.97 -8.46
C LEU A 443 -12.51 -24.39 -8.83
N GLN A 444 -11.55 -25.25 -9.15
CA GLN A 444 -11.82 -26.64 -9.54
C GLN A 444 -10.68 -27.52 -9.04
N TRP A 445 -10.95 -28.42 -8.09
CA TRP A 445 -9.99 -29.38 -7.56
C TRP A 445 -10.14 -30.74 -8.26
N ARG A 446 -9.02 -31.36 -8.64
CA ARG A 446 -8.96 -32.66 -9.34
C ARG A 446 -7.84 -33.50 -8.74
N THR A 447 -8.09 -34.81 -8.60
CA THR A 447 -7.11 -35.79 -8.10
C THR A 447 -7.20 -37.09 -8.89
N GLY A 448 -6.14 -37.89 -8.87
CA GLY A 448 -6.10 -39.23 -9.48
C GLY A 448 -5.39 -39.30 -10.84
N GLU A 449 -5.31 -40.52 -11.39
CA GLU A 449 -4.52 -40.85 -12.60
C GLU A 449 -4.97 -40.10 -13.87
N ASP A 450 -6.21 -39.61 -13.91
CA ASP A 450 -6.74 -38.80 -15.03
C ASP A 450 -6.10 -37.40 -15.12
N VAL A 451 -5.31 -37.00 -14.11
CA VAL A 451 -4.56 -35.75 -14.05
C VAL A 451 -3.17 -35.94 -14.67
N ALA A 452 -3.11 -36.07 -16.01
CA ALA A 452 -1.83 -36.15 -16.71
C ALA A 452 -1.07 -34.81 -16.65
N VAL A 453 0.06 -34.78 -15.94
CA VAL A 453 0.92 -33.59 -15.87
C VAL A 453 1.85 -33.59 -17.09
N GLN A 454 1.49 -32.85 -18.14
CA GLN A 454 2.41 -32.63 -19.26
C GLN A 454 3.50 -31.66 -18.82
N VAL A 455 4.65 -32.21 -18.46
CA VAL A 455 5.80 -31.46 -17.93
C VAL A 455 6.87 -31.18 -18.99
N GLN A 456 6.78 -31.77 -20.19
CA GLN A 456 7.70 -31.41 -21.27
C GLN A 456 7.27 -30.11 -21.98
N PRO A 457 8.23 -29.21 -22.28
CA PRO A 457 7.94 -28.00 -23.04
C PRO A 457 7.41 -28.37 -24.43
N LYS A 458 6.47 -27.56 -24.93
CA LYS A 458 5.95 -27.77 -26.28
C LYS A 458 7.05 -27.45 -27.30
N ALA A 459 7.06 -28.17 -28.42
CA ALA A 459 8.06 -27.96 -29.47
C ALA A 459 8.03 -26.52 -30.01
N GLU A 460 6.85 -25.89 -30.08
CA GLU A 460 6.69 -24.50 -30.53
C GLU A 460 7.21 -23.44 -29.55
N TRP A 461 7.59 -23.81 -28.31
CA TRP A 461 8.09 -22.82 -27.33
C TRP A 461 9.53 -22.39 -27.60
N HIS A 462 10.29 -23.18 -28.37
CA HIS A 462 11.68 -22.89 -28.74
C HIS A 462 12.57 -22.50 -27.53
N CYS A 463 12.47 -23.27 -26.44
CA CYS A 463 13.17 -22.97 -25.18
C CYS A 463 14.69 -22.95 -25.36
N SER A 464 15.33 -21.94 -24.78
CA SER A 464 16.78 -21.70 -24.84
C SER A 464 17.39 -21.57 -23.44
N GLU A 465 18.70 -21.76 -23.32
CA GLU A 465 19.40 -21.63 -22.04
C GLU A 465 19.41 -20.19 -21.51
N ALA A 466 19.34 -20.07 -20.18
CA ALA A 466 19.30 -18.81 -19.45
C ALA A 466 20.61 -17.98 -19.44
N GLU A 467 21.50 -18.02 -20.45
CA GLU A 467 22.72 -17.16 -20.50
C GLU A 467 22.83 -16.04 -21.57
N LEU A 468 21.94 -15.89 -22.56
CA LEU A 468 22.03 -14.82 -23.57
C LEU A 468 21.34 -13.48 -23.21
N GLY A 469 22.04 -12.36 -23.46
CA GLY A 469 21.48 -10.99 -23.37
C GLY A 469 20.38 -10.73 -24.42
N GLY A 470 19.43 -9.85 -24.10
CA GLY A 470 18.29 -9.53 -24.97
C GLY A 470 16.94 -10.19 -24.58
N ARG A 471 16.72 -10.46 -23.29
CA ARG A 471 15.53 -11.18 -22.81
C ARG A 471 14.31 -10.30 -22.58
N LEU A 472 13.13 -10.88 -22.80
CA LEU A 472 11.83 -10.35 -22.43
C LEU A 472 11.62 -10.39 -20.90
N ALA A 473 11.86 -11.55 -20.29
CA ALA A 473 11.59 -11.80 -18.88
C ALA A 473 12.63 -12.75 -18.25
N ARG A 474 12.86 -12.61 -16.93
CA ARG A 474 13.67 -13.55 -16.15
C ARG A 474 13.06 -13.83 -14.78
N LEU A 475 13.18 -15.08 -14.33
CA LEU A 475 12.76 -15.52 -13.00
C LEU A 475 13.82 -15.29 -11.89
N ASP A 476 15.07 -15.04 -12.27
CA ASP A 476 16.21 -14.71 -11.37
C ASP A 476 16.53 -15.76 -10.26
N ILE A 477 16.30 -17.04 -10.54
CA ILE A 477 16.35 -18.15 -9.56
C ILE A 477 17.77 -18.46 -9.03
N ARG A 478 18.86 -18.08 -9.73
CA ARG A 478 20.24 -18.48 -9.37
C ARG A 478 20.99 -17.50 -8.47
N THR A 479 20.56 -16.24 -8.39
CA THR A 479 21.25 -15.24 -7.59
C THR A 479 20.48 -15.04 -6.29
N MET A 480 21.11 -15.31 -5.14
CA MET A 480 20.55 -15.12 -3.77
C MET A 480 20.01 -13.70 -3.47
N HIS A 481 20.04 -12.80 -4.45
CA HIS A 481 19.47 -11.48 -4.41
C HIS A 481 18.29 -11.40 -5.42
N HIS A 482 17.06 -11.36 -4.89
CA HIS A 482 15.86 -10.66 -5.39
C HIS A 482 14.66 -11.45 -5.99
N LYS A 483 13.48 -11.10 -5.43
CA LYS A 483 12.10 -11.18 -5.95
C LYS A 483 11.35 -12.53 -5.93
N SER A 484 11.88 -13.65 -6.44
CA SER A 484 11.11 -14.92 -6.57
C SER A 484 11.37 -15.98 -5.49
N ILE A 485 11.49 -15.52 -4.24
CA ILE A 485 11.82 -16.36 -3.08
C ILE A 485 10.87 -17.56 -2.89
N GLN A 486 9.55 -17.37 -3.06
CA GLN A 486 8.60 -18.47 -2.91
C GLN A 486 8.81 -19.57 -3.95
N LEU A 487 9.15 -19.20 -5.19
CA LEU A 487 9.43 -20.17 -6.24
C LEU A 487 10.66 -20.99 -5.90
N GLU A 488 11.73 -20.34 -5.44
CA GLU A 488 12.95 -21.01 -4.97
C GLU A 488 12.68 -22.00 -3.83
N ASP A 489 11.96 -21.55 -2.79
CA ASP A 489 11.58 -22.40 -1.64
C ASP A 489 10.73 -23.61 -2.11
N SER A 490 9.79 -23.40 -3.04
CA SER A 490 8.93 -24.47 -3.59
C SER A 490 9.71 -25.47 -4.45
N LEU A 491 10.65 -25.00 -5.27
CA LEU A 491 11.52 -25.82 -6.10
C LEU A 491 12.43 -26.71 -5.24
N PHE A 492 13.02 -26.14 -4.19
CA PHE A 492 13.82 -26.89 -3.24
C PHE A 492 12.99 -27.92 -2.48
N ALA A 493 11.82 -27.53 -1.97
CA ALA A 493 10.93 -28.44 -1.25
C ALA A 493 10.52 -29.64 -2.11
N LEU A 494 10.19 -29.41 -3.38
CA LEU A 494 9.88 -30.47 -4.35
C LEU A 494 11.07 -31.40 -4.61
N HIS A 495 12.29 -30.86 -4.68
CA HIS A 495 13.48 -31.66 -4.96
C HIS A 495 13.94 -32.49 -3.75
N GLU A 496 14.02 -31.87 -2.58
CA GLU A 496 14.74 -32.42 -1.42
C GLU A 496 13.85 -32.86 -0.25
N LEU A 497 12.64 -32.29 -0.11
CA LEU A 497 11.81 -32.48 1.08
C LEU A 497 10.69 -33.51 0.86
N SER A 498 9.83 -33.67 1.89
CA SER A 498 8.72 -34.61 1.84
C SER A 498 7.63 -34.16 0.85
N PRO A 499 6.91 -35.12 0.22
CA PRO A 499 5.84 -34.79 -0.71
C PRO A 499 4.78 -33.85 -0.12
N ASP A 500 4.37 -34.10 1.12
CA ASP A 500 3.42 -33.27 1.86
C ASP A 500 3.91 -31.81 1.97
N PHE A 501 5.17 -31.58 2.35
CA PHE A 501 5.70 -30.23 2.48
C PHE A 501 5.87 -29.53 1.12
N ALA A 502 6.27 -30.26 0.08
CA ALA A 502 6.37 -29.72 -1.27
C ALA A 502 5.02 -29.20 -1.78
N VAL A 503 3.94 -29.96 -1.58
CA VAL A 503 2.58 -29.50 -1.93
C VAL A 503 2.22 -28.24 -1.13
N ARG A 504 2.54 -28.18 0.16
CA ARG A 504 2.28 -26.98 0.99
C ARG A 504 2.98 -25.72 0.46
N GLU A 505 4.24 -25.83 0.06
CA GLU A 505 4.98 -24.70 -0.54
C GLU A 505 4.42 -24.33 -1.94
N ILE A 506 4.04 -25.31 -2.77
CA ILE A 506 3.41 -25.07 -4.09
C ILE A 506 2.05 -24.38 -3.94
N LEU A 507 1.25 -24.74 -2.94
CA LEU A 507 0.00 -24.04 -2.63
C LEU A 507 0.21 -22.58 -2.20
N GLY A 508 1.40 -22.26 -1.68
CA GLY A 508 1.80 -20.90 -1.40
C GLY A 508 2.21 -20.12 -2.64
N LEU A 509 2.66 -20.79 -3.71
CA LEU A 509 3.23 -20.17 -4.91
C LEU A 509 2.23 -19.35 -5.75
N THR A 510 0.94 -19.69 -5.70
CA THR A 510 -0.10 -19.05 -6.52
C THR A 510 -0.17 -17.53 -6.31
N GLY A 511 0.02 -16.79 -7.40
CA GLY A 511 -0.04 -15.33 -7.39
C GLY A 511 1.23 -14.61 -6.92
N ASP A 512 2.35 -15.32 -6.75
CA ASP A 512 3.64 -14.76 -6.27
C ASP A 512 4.85 -15.25 -7.07
N VAL A 513 4.65 -15.54 -8.34
CA VAL A 513 5.78 -15.68 -9.24
C VAL A 513 6.23 -14.28 -9.63
N ALA A 514 7.32 -13.81 -9.01
CA ALA A 514 7.87 -12.52 -9.34
C ALA A 514 8.71 -12.62 -10.62
N ILE A 515 8.31 -11.89 -11.65
CA ILE A 515 9.00 -11.86 -12.94
C ILE A 515 9.68 -10.51 -13.09
N VAL A 516 10.97 -10.52 -13.45
CA VAL A 516 11.65 -9.32 -13.93
C VAL A 516 11.45 -9.27 -15.43
N VAL A 517 10.46 -8.49 -15.87
CA VAL A 517 10.31 -8.13 -17.28
C VAL A 517 11.31 -7.03 -17.59
N LYS A 518 12.00 -7.12 -18.73
CA LYS A 518 12.98 -6.12 -19.16
C LYS A 518 12.24 -4.81 -19.39
N VAL A 519 12.24 -3.98 -18.35
CA VAL A 519 11.75 -2.62 -18.40
C VAL A 519 12.50 -1.90 -19.52
N PRO A 520 11.80 -1.28 -20.49
CA PRO A 520 12.45 -0.51 -21.54
C PRO A 520 13.47 0.44 -20.92
N SER A 521 14.70 0.44 -21.45
CA SER A 521 15.68 1.44 -21.05
C SER A 521 15.28 2.78 -21.66
N PRO A 522 15.39 3.90 -20.91
CA PRO A 522 15.17 5.21 -21.49
C PRO A 522 16.04 5.39 -22.74
N PRO A 523 15.53 6.01 -23.81
CA PRO A 523 16.31 6.22 -25.02
C PRO A 523 17.60 6.99 -24.69
N ASP A 524 18.69 6.65 -25.37
CA ASP A 524 19.90 7.48 -25.27
C ASP A 524 19.55 8.88 -25.80
N MET A 525 19.50 9.87 -24.91
CA MET A 525 19.23 11.26 -25.31
C MET A 525 20.32 11.80 -26.26
N GLY A 526 21.46 11.10 -26.38
CA GLY A 526 22.44 11.28 -27.44
C GLY A 526 21.88 11.09 -28.86
N LEU A 527 20.74 10.41 -29.04
CA LEU A 527 20.01 10.31 -30.31
C LEU A 527 19.58 11.69 -30.83
N LEU A 528 19.37 12.66 -29.94
CA LEU A 528 19.07 14.03 -30.31
C LEU A 528 20.31 14.84 -30.68
N ARG A 529 21.52 14.27 -30.72
CA ARG A 529 22.73 15.02 -31.14
C ARG A 529 22.65 15.51 -32.57
N ARG A 530 21.89 14.81 -33.43
CA ARG A 530 21.57 15.22 -34.80
C ARG A 530 20.13 14.87 -35.10
N ALA A 531 19.22 15.80 -34.84
CA ALA A 531 17.81 15.56 -35.01
C ALA A 531 17.10 16.79 -35.59
N THR A 532 16.05 16.53 -36.37
CA THR A 532 15.07 17.51 -36.81
C THR A 532 13.70 16.99 -36.41
N LEU A 533 12.89 17.83 -35.76
CA LEU A 533 11.52 17.48 -35.42
C LEU A 533 10.55 18.63 -35.68
N ASP A 534 9.34 18.26 -36.08
CA ASP A 534 8.20 19.15 -36.20
C ASP A 534 7.29 18.92 -35.01
N TYR A 535 6.76 19.97 -34.42
CA TYR A 535 5.95 19.86 -33.21
C TYR A 535 4.74 20.78 -33.19
N VAL A 536 3.72 20.36 -32.45
CA VAL A 536 2.62 21.21 -31.99
C VAL A 536 2.74 21.36 -30.49
N MET A 537 2.85 22.60 -30.02
CA MET A 537 2.92 22.90 -28.59
C MET A 537 1.55 23.35 -28.09
N HIS A 538 1.10 22.67 -27.03
CA HIS A 538 -0.06 23.05 -26.24
C HIS A 538 0.43 23.74 -24.96
N LEU A 539 0.33 25.07 -24.96
CA LEU A 539 0.56 25.90 -23.78
C LEU A 539 -0.73 25.96 -22.95
N ASP A 540 -0.61 25.96 -21.62
CA ASP A 540 -1.75 26.11 -20.73
C ASP A 540 -2.62 27.34 -21.10
N SER A 541 -3.94 27.16 -20.91
CA SER A 541 -5.04 28.03 -21.34
C SER A 541 -4.92 29.50 -20.93
N SER A 542 -4.12 29.80 -19.91
CA SER A 542 -3.86 31.17 -19.47
C SER A 542 -2.92 31.96 -20.41
N MET A 543 -2.13 31.27 -21.25
CA MET A 543 -1.07 31.91 -22.06
C MET A 543 -1.26 31.85 -23.58
N SER A 544 -2.14 31.00 -24.12
CA SER A 544 -2.29 30.88 -25.58
C SER A 544 -3.74 30.85 -26.04
N ARG A 545 -4.01 31.46 -27.21
CA ARG A 545 -5.29 31.40 -27.93
C ARG A 545 -5.45 30.14 -28.79
N GLY A 546 -4.50 29.21 -28.72
CA GLY A 546 -4.47 28.00 -29.55
C GLY A 546 -3.08 27.35 -29.60
N PRO A 547 -2.97 26.19 -30.25
CA PRO A 547 -1.71 25.46 -30.41
C PRO A 547 -0.68 26.26 -31.22
N VAL A 548 0.60 26.14 -30.85
CA VAL A 548 1.72 26.79 -31.54
C VAL A 548 2.47 25.74 -32.33
N ASN A 549 2.57 25.91 -33.64
CA ASN A 549 3.33 25.00 -34.50
C ASN A 549 4.80 25.41 -34.50
N GLY A 550 5.72 24.46 -34.47
CA GLY A 550 7.13 24.77 -34.51
C GLY A 550 7.98 23.67 -35.08
N ASN A 551 9.26 23.99 -35.24
CA ASN A 551 10.26 23.10 -35.79
C ASN A 551 11.55 23.29 -34.98
N PHE A 552 12.26 22.19 -34.78
CA PHE A 552 13.55 22.17 -34.10
C PHE A 552 14.54 21.37 -34.92
N ALA A 553 15.77 21.88 -35.04
CA ALA A 553 16.87 21.14 -35.64
C ALA A 553 18.15 21.35 -34.85
N VAL A 554 18.87 20.28 -34.56
CA VAL A 554 20.13 20.32 -33.80
C VAL A 554 21.20 19.48 -34.48
N ASP A 555 22.42 20.00 -34.46
CA ASP A 555 23.66 19.30 -34.77
C ASP A 555 24.70 19.66 -33.71
N VAL A 556 24.74 18.91 -32.62
CA VAL A 556 25.66 19.12 -31.50
C VAL A 556 27.11 19.03 -31.97
N ASN A 557 27.40 18.15 -32.93
CA ASN A 557 28.76 17.95 -33.45
C ASN A 557 29.26 19.20 -34.19
N ASN A 558 28.38 19.82 -34.97
CA ASN A 558 28.67 21.07 -35.67
C ASN A 558 28.31 22.32 -34.83
N ARG A 559 27.89 22.16 -33.58
CA ARG A 559 27.49 23.24 -32.66
C ARG A 559 26.34 24.10 -33.17
N LEU A 560 25.40 23.52 -33.91
CA LEU A 560 24.27 24.26 -34.48
C LEU A 560 22.97 23.86 -33.80
N VAL A 561 22.17 24.84 -33.39
CA VAL A 561 20.77 24.63 -32.97
C VAL A 561 19.88 25.63 -33.67
N ARG A 562 18.70 25.19 -34.06
CA ARG A 562 17.64 26.02 -34.64
C ARG A 562 16.31 25.68 -34.04
N LEU A 563 15.56 26.71 -33.74
CA LEU A 563 14.23 26.65 -33.16
C LEU A 563 13.36 27.64 -33.93
N SER A 564 12.16 27.22 -34.31
CA SER A 564 11.14 28.14 -34.79
C SER A 564 9.80 27.79 -34.19
N ALA A 565 9.03 28.80 -33.81
CA ALA A 565 7.64 28.64 -33.44
C ALA A 565 6.80 29.68 -34.16
N LYS A 566 5.58 29.28 -34.50
CA LYS A 566 4.60 30.07 -35.23
C LYS A 566 3.23 29.91 -34.57
N ASP A 567 2.68 31.02 -34.11
CA ASP A 567 1.36 31.06 -33.48
C ASP A 567 0.22 31.18 -34.51
N VAL A 568 -1.01 31.23 -33.97
CA VAL A 568 -2.26 31.37 -34.72
C VAL A 568 -2.37 32.70 -35.48
N ASP A 569 -1.70 33.76 -35.01
CA ASP A 569 -1.65 35.07 -35.67
C ASP A 569 -0.58 35.12 -36.77
N ASN A 570 0.05 33.98 -37.08
CA ASN A 570 1.16 33.84 -38.00
C ASN A 570 2.40 34.66 -37.61
N ALA A 571 2.53 35.10 -36.36
CA ALA A 571 3.81 35.60 -35.87
C ALA A 571 4.76 34.41 -35.79
N ARG A 572 5.98 34.58 -36.31
CA ARG A 572 7.02 33.55 -36.30
C ARG A 572 8.24 34.08 -35.59
N VAL A 573 8.71 33.32 -34.60
CA VAL A 573 9.98 33.55 -33.92
C VAL A 573 10.93 32.44 -34.33
N THR A 574 12.08 32.81 -34.88
CA THR A 574 13.15 31.87 -35.25
C THR A 574 14.41 32.21 -34.47
N VAL A 575 15.00 31.21 -33.85
CA VAL A 575 16.26 31.31 -33.11
C VAL A 575 17.28 30.38 -33.75
N ALA A 576 18.47 30.91 -34.02
CA ALA A 576 19.62 30.14 -34.47
C ALA A 576 20.77 30.33 -33.47
N VAL A 577 21.41 29.23 -33.09
CA VAL A 577 22.47 29.20 -32.09
C VAL A 577 23.69 28.52 -32.69
N ASN A 578 24.83 29.19 -32.59
CA ASN A 578 26.15 28.60 -32.77
C ASN A 578 26.76 28.44 -31.37
N MET A 579 26.82 27.20 -30.88
CA MET A 579 27.14 26.90 -29.48
C MET A 579 28.51 27.46 -29.08
N GLY A 580 28.51 28.45 -28.20
CA GLY A 580 29.72 29.09 -27.66
C GLY A 580 30.19 30.34 -28.39
N GLU A 581 29.50 30.76 -29.45
CA GLU A 581 29.83 31.97 -30.20
C GLU A 581 28.69 32.98 -30.17
N ALA A 582 27.57 32.68 -30.82
CA ALA A 582 26.50 33.65 -31.01
C ALA A 582 25.12 33.01 -31.05
N LEU A 583 24.13 33.83 -30.72
CA LEU A 583 22.71 33.54 -30.80
C LEU A 583 22.03 34.64 -31.62
N ALA A 584 21.30 34.27 -32.67
CA ALA A 584 20.49 35.18 -33.47
C ALA A 584 19.00 34.88 -33.27
N VAL A 585 18.20 35.93 -33.17
CA VAL A 585 16.74 35.86 -33.04
C VAL A 585 16.12 36.70 -34.13
N GLN A 586 15.22 36.11 -34.90
CA GLN A 586 14.44 36.77 -35.94
C GLN A 586 12.95 36.67 -35.65
N ILE A 587 12.24 37.76 -35.88
CA ILE A 587 10.80 37.85 -35.74
C ILE A 587 10.18 38.31 -37.04
N GLU A 588 9.15 37.59 -37.46
CA GLU A 588 8.33 37.89 -38.62
C GLU A 588 6.88 38.00 -38.15
N ARG A 589 6.24 39.13 -38.47
CA ARG A 589 4.82 39.35 -38.21
C ARG A 589 4.14 39.69 -39.53
N PRO A 590 2.91 39.21 -39.77
CA PRO A 590 2.18 39.55 -40.99
C PRO A 590 2.10 41.07 -41.18
N GLY A 591 2.52 41.55 -42.35
CA GLY A 591 2.49 42.98 -42.68
C GLY A 591 3.59 43.84 -42.05
N GLN A 592 4.56 43.25 -41.32
CA GLN A 592 5.73 43.97 -40.79
C GLN A 592 7.02 43.44 -41.41
N ALA A 593 8.01 44.32 -41.59
CA ALA A 593 9.34 43.90 -42.02
C ALA A 593 9.98 42.99 -40.96
N SER A 594 10.62 41.91 -41.39
CA SER A 594 11.36 40.99 -40.52
C SER A 594 12.42 41.74 -39.72
N ARG A 595 12.44 41.55 -38.40
CA ARG A 595 13.46 42.12 -37.52
C ARG A 595 14.38 41.01 -37.04
N CYS A 596 15.68 41.25 -37.04
CA CYS A 596 16.66 40.30 -36.50
C CYS A 596 17.63 41.01 -35.55
N LEU A 597 18.07 40.29 -34.52
CA LEU A 597 19.09 40.71 -33.57
C LEU A 597 20.06 39.57 -33.29
N GLN A 598 21.33 39.91 -33.07
CA GLN A 598 22.38 38.97 -32.68
C GLN A 598 22.93 39.30 -31.29
N MET A 599 23.20 38.26 -30.51
CA MET A 599 23.70 38.30 -29.15
C MET A 599 24.98 37.45 -29.04
N ASP A 600 26.00 37.97 -28.36
CA ASP A 600 27.20 37.20 -28.01
C ASP A 600 26.92 36.35 -26.77
N LEU A 601 26.99 35.03 -26.92
CA LEU A 601 26.73 34.09 -25.83
C LEU A 601 27.80 34.11 -24.74
N LYS A 602 29.01 34.61 -25.05
CA LYS A 602 30.09 34.74 -24.05
C LYS A 602 29.77 35.79 -22.99
N ALA A 603 28.91 36.75 -23.31
CA ALA A 603 28.45 37.77 -22.39
C ALA A 603 27.31 37.29 -21.47
N VAL A 604 26.69 36.13 -21.76
CA VAL A 604 25.57 35.61 -21.00
C VAL A 604 26.08 34.78 -19.80
N PRO A 605 25.63 35.06 -18.56
CA PRO A 605 26.00 34.28 -17.39
C PRO A 605 25.66 32.79 -17.56
N VAL A 606 26.55 31.92 -17.12
CA VAL A 606 26.29 30.47 -17.09
C VAL A 606 25.20 30.20 -16.05
N SER A 607 24.04 29.73 -16.49
CA SER A 607 23.00 29.22 -15.61
C SER A 607 23.25 27.75 -15.27
N THR A 608 22.89 27.32 -14.07
CA THR A 608 22.82 25.90 -13.69
C THR A 608 21.41 25.39 -13.95
N LEU A 609 21.09 25.06 -15.20
CA LEU A 609 19.94 24.22 -15.49
C LEU A 609 20.24 22.82 -14.93
N GLY A 610 19.35 22.29 -14.09
CA GLY A 610 19.53 20.98 -13.46
C GLY A 610 19.62 19.89 -14.51
N ALA A 611 20.67 19.07 -14.45
CA ALA A 611 20.77 17.88 -15.29
C ALA A 611 19.63 16.91 -14.97
N LEU A 612 19.05 16.28 -15.99
CA LEU A 612 18.06 15.23 -15.81
C LEU A 612 18.67 14.04 -15.04
N SER A 613 17.89 13.47 -14.13
CA SER A 613 18.20 12.18 -13.51
C SER A 613 17.97 11.03 -14.50
N ALA A 614 18.28 9.79 -14.11
CA ALA A 614 17.97 8.63 -14.93
C ALA A 614 16.46 8.52 -15.17
N GLY A 615 16.05 8.32 -16.43
CA GLY A 615 14.65 8.14 -16.80
C GLY A 615 14.06 6.87 -16.21
N ILE A 616 12.87 6.98 -15.64
CA ILE A 616 12.12 5.90 -15.01
C ILE A 616 10.97 5.54 -15.93
N PHE A 617 10.98 4.33 -16.51
CA PHE A 617 9.85 3.82 -17.28
C PHE A 617 8.57 3.78 -16.43
N GLN A 618 7.47 4.26 -17.00
CA GLN A 618 6.16 4.30 -16.37
C GLN A 618 5.24 3.23 -16.95
N ALA A 619 5.06 3.24 -18.28
CA ALA A 619 4.12 2.39 -19.01
C ALA A 619 4.42 2.38 -20.53
N VAL A 620 3.72 1.52 -21.28
CA VAL A 620 3.56 1.63 -22.74
C VAL A 620 2.19 2.25 -23.01
N GLU A 621 2.12 3.25 -23.90
CA GLU A 621 0.88 3.96 -24.22
C GLU A 621 0.73 4.09 -25.75
N ALA A 622 -0.50 3.95 -26.25
CA ALA A 622 -0.81 4.17 -27.67
C ALA A 622 -1.15 5.65 -27.93
N LEU A 623 -0.28 6.35 -28.65
CA LEU A 623 -0.46 7.76 -29.05
C LEU A 623 -0.65 7.82 -30.57
N ASP A 624 -1.77 8.38 -31.03
CA ASP A 624 -2.14 8.47 -32.45
C ASP A 624 -2.03 7.14 -33.24
N GLY A 625 -2.28 6.01 -32.55
CA GLY A 625 -2.21 4.67 -33.13
C GLY A 625 -0.81 4.05 -33.18
N GLN A 626 0.19 4.72 -32.59
CA GLN A 626 1.56 4.23 -32.44
C GLN A 626 1.84 3.88 -30.98
N GLU A 627 2.52 2.77 -30.73
CA GLU A 627 2.92 2.37 -29.37
C GLU A 627 4.20 3.11 -28.94
N CYS A 628 4.14 3.78 -27.79
CA CYS A 628 5.22 4.59 -27.28
C CYS A 628 5.52 4.27 -25.81
N ASN A 629 6.80 4.05 -25.50
CA ASN A 629 7.28 3.85 -24.14
C ASN A 629 7.31 5.19 -23.39
N HIS A 630 6.61 5.27 -22.26
CA HIS A 630 6.53 6.46 -21.42
C HIS A 630 7.63 6.42 -20.33
N PHE A 631 8.51 7.42 -20.33
CA PHE A 631 9.59 7.62 -19.37
C PHE A 631 9.43 8.92 -18.59
N LYS A 632 9.68 8.86 -17.28
CA LYS A 632 9.65 10.01 -16.38
C LYS A 632 11.04 10.36 -15.88
N PHE A 633 11.47 11.59 -16.08
CA PHE A 633 12.77 12.10 -15.65
C PHE A 633 12.56 13.13 -14.53
N PRO A 634 12.69 12.74 -13.25
CA PRO A 634 12.53 13.66 -12.14
C PRO A 634 13.69 14.67 -12.07
N GLY A 635 13.36 15.94 -11.83
CA GLY A 635 14.31 17.05 -11.69
C GLY A 635 13.68 18.25 -10.97
N THR A 636 14.27 19.45 -11.08
CA THR A 636 13.62 20.70 -10.63
C THR A 636 12.31 20.96 -11.38
N GLN A 637 12.23 20.44 -12.61
CA GLN A 637 11.02 20.25 -13.39
C GLN A 637 10.96 18.77 -13.76
N THR A 638 9.75 18.24 -13.90
CA THR A 638 9.56 16.84 -14.28
C THR A 638 9.33 16.78 -15.79
N LEU A 639 10.09 15.94 -16.46
CA LEU A 639 9.98 15.70 -17.89
C LEU A 639 9.40 14.30 -18.10
N ASP A 640 8.25 14.22 -18.76
CA ASP A 640 7.67 12.96 -19.23
C ASP A 640 7.90 12.86 -20.74
N LEU A 641 8.39 11.71 -21.21
CA LEU A 641 8.83 11.47 -22.58
C LEU A 641 8.20 10.17 -23.10
N TRP A 642 7.51 10.24 -24.23
CA TRP A 642 7.00 9.08 -24.95
C TRP A 642 7.88 8.81 -26.16
N TYR A 643 8.40 7.59 -26.27
CA TYR A 643 9.35 7.22 -27.31
C TYR A 643 8.98 5.87 -27.94
N SER A 644 8.83 5.85 -29.26
CA SER A 644 8.60 4.64 -30.04
C SER A 644 9.95 3.98 -30.36
N GLU A 645 10.11 2.75 -29.88
CA GLU A 645 11.30 1.95 -30.16
C GLU A 645 11.27 1.34 -31.57
N GLU A 646 10.08 1.14 -32.15
CA GLU A 646 9.90 0.67 -33.53
C GLU A 646 10.36 1.74 -34.53
N ASP A 647 9.77 2.93 -34.46
CA ASP A 647 10.07 4.04 -35.36
C ASP A 647 11.30 4.84 -34.94
N LYS A 648 11.89 4.46 -33.80
CA LYS A 648 13.12 5.08 -33.30
C LYS A 648 12.91 6.60 -33.12
N ALA A 649 11.72 7.00 -32.69
CA ALA A 649 11.23 8.37 -32.71
C ALA A 649 10.60 8.80 -31.37
N ILE A 650 10.64 10.10 -31.08
CA ILE A 650 9.90 10.69 -29.96
C ILE A 650 8.46 10.95 -30.42
N CYS A 651 7.49 10.50 -29.64
CA CYS A 651 6.06 10.69 -29.91
C CYS A 651 5.52 11.97 -29.24
N GLN A 652 5.81 12.14 -27.95
CA GLN A 652 5.30 13.25 -27.15
C GLN A 652 6.29 13.62 -26.04
N ILE A 653 6.27 14.88 -25.63
CA ILE A 653 7.04 15.39 -24.49
C ILE A 653 6.15 16.28 -23.62
N ASP A 654 6.00 15.93 -22.34
CA ASP A 654 5.31 16.77 -21.35
C ASP A 654 6.33 17.36 -20.37
N LEU A 655 6.28 18.68 -20.17
CA LEU A 655 7.09 19.39 -19.19
C LEU A 655 6.18 19.92 -18.08
N MET A 656 6.35 19.39 -16.88
CA MET A 656 5.64 19.82 -15.67
C MET A 656 6.51 20.73 -14.82
N SER A 657 6.03 21.95 -14.57
CA SER A 657 6.67 22.85 -13.61
C SER A 657 6.36 22.43 -12.16
N SER A 658 7.06 23.03 -11.19
CA SER A 658 6.78 22.82 -9.75
C SER A 658 5.37 23.25 -9.34
N SER A 659 4.69 24.06 -10.16
CA SER A 659 3.27 24.37 -10.00
C SER A 659 2.44 23.37 -10.80
N PRO A 660 1.52 22.61 -10.19
CA PRO A 660 0.69 21.61 -10.87
C PRO A 660 -0.24 22.20 -11.95
N SER A 661 -0.36 23.53 -12.02
CA SER A 661 -1.17 24.23 -13.02
C SER A 661 -0.48 24.47 -14.36
N GLN A 662 0.84 24.33 -14.47
CA GLN A 662 1.56 24.65 -15.71
C GLN A 662 2.10 23.39 -16.40
N LEU A 663 1.23 22.74 -17.16
CA LEU A 663 1.60 21.67 -18.09
C LEU A 663 1.92 22.29 -19.46
N THR A 664 3.11 22.00 -19.99
CA THR A 664 3.43 22.27 -21.40
C THR A 664 3.56 20.93 -22.12
N ARG A 665 2.70 20.70 -23.11
CA ARG A 665 2.72 19.49 -23.94
C ARG A 665 3.28 19.78 -25.32
N LEU A 666 4.15 18.90 -25.79
CA LEU A 666 4.77 18.95 -27.11
C LEU A 666 4.43 17.66 -27.86
N ASP A 667 3.52 17.75 -28.82
CA ASP A 667 3.16 16.63 -29.69
C ASP A 667 4.11 16.63 -30.90
N VAL A 668 4.87 15.56 -31.09
CA VAL A 668 5.88 15.47 -32.14
C VAL A 668 5.24 14.87 -33.39
N LEU A 669 5.11 15.69 -34.44
CA LEU A 669 4.48 15.28 -35.70
C LEU A 669 5.44 14.50 -36.61
N THR A 670 6.70 14.93 -36.64
CA THR A 670 7.75 14.34 -37.47
C THR A 670 9.03 14.28 -36.66
N PHE A 671 9.76 13.17 -36.70
CA PHE A 671 11.08 13.04 -36.08
C PHE A 671 12.08 12.42 -37.05
N ILE A 672 13.17 13.13 -37.32
CA ILE A 672 14.21 12.70 -38.25
C ILE A 672 15.56 12.71 -37.52
N ARG A 673 16.28 11.59 -37.54
CA ARG A 673 17.63 11.42 -36.94
C ARG A 673 18.76 12.01 -37.80
N ALA A 674 18.52 13.17 -38.38
CA ALA A 674 19.49 13.91 -39.15
C ALA A 674 19.26 15.40 -38.95
N TYR A 675 20.33 16.18 -39.04
CA TYR A 675 20.21 17.63 -39.13
C TYR A 675 19.81 17.98 -40.56
N LEU A 676 18.51 18.17 -40.79
CA LEU A 676 17.94 18.56 -42.08
C LEU A 676 17.33 19.97 -41.97
N PRO A 677 18.16 21.03 -42.02
CA PRO A 677 17.64 22.40 -42.11
C PRO A 677 17.07 22.71 -43.52
N GLU A 678 17.00 21.73 -44.42
CA GLU A 678 16.53 21.90 -45.80
C GLU A 678 15.02 21.66 -45.97
N VAL A 679 14.31 21.24 -44.91
CA VAL A 679 12.84 21.25 -44.91
C VAL A 679 12.38 22.69 -45.15
N ASP A 680 11.43 22.90 -46.07
CA ASP A 680 11.07 24.22 -46.66
C ASP A 680 10.95 25.38 -45.66
N VAL A 681 10.59 25.09 -44.41
CA VAL A 681 10.46 26.08 -43.32
C VAL A 681 11.80 26.74 -42.93
N PHE A 682 12.94 26.04 -43.09
CA PHE A 682 14.28 26.51 -42.73
C PHE A 682 15.15 26.92 -43.92
N ALA A 683 14.69 26.69 -45.15
CA ALA A 683 15.48 26.89 -46.38
C ALA A 683 16.03 28.32 -46.55
N GLN A 684 15.35 29.35 -46.02
CA GLN A 684 15.80 30.75 -46.10
C GLN A 684 16.96 31.08 -45.14
N PHE A 685 17.29 30.16 -44.24
CA PHE A 685 18.12 30.48 -43.09
C PHE A 685 19.38 29.63 -42.98
N GLN A 686 19.69 28.74 -43.94
CA GLN A 686 20.70 27.66 -43.83
C GLN A 686 22.08 28.04 -43.26
N GLY A 687 22.55 29.29 -43.41
CA GLY A 687 23.84 29.74 -42.87
C GLY A 687 23.85 29.96 -41.35
N PRO A 688 25.01 29.87 -40.67
CA PRO A 688 25.15 30.13 -39.23
C PRO A 688 24.71 31.55 -38.85
N PRO A 689 24.40 31.84 -37.57
CA PRO A 689 23.89 33.14 -37.11
C PRO A 689 24.62 34.36 -37.70
N ASP A 690 25.95 34.29 -37.83
CA ASP A 690 26.79 35.37 -38.33
C ASP A 690 26.52 35.74 -39.81
N THR A 691 25.91 34.83 -40.57
CA THR A 691 25.54 35.06 -41.96
C THR A 691 24.22 35.81 -42.12
N TRP A 692 23.42 35.95 -41.06
CA TRP A 692 22.10 36.58 -41.11
C TRP A 692 22.16 38.12 -41.12
N ARG A 693 23.38 38.70 -41.01
CA ARG A 693 23.63 40.16 -41.04
C ARG A 693 22.78 40.94 -40.02
N CYS A 694 22.51 40.35 -38.87
CA CYS A 694 21.68 40.98 -37.85
C CYS A 694 22.50 42.01 -37.06
N PRO A 695 21.91 43.18 -36.71
CA PRO A 695 22.57 44.12 -35.81
C PRO A 695 22.79 43.49 -34.43
N ALA A 696 23.93 43.81 -33.80
CA ALA A 696 24.21 43.42 -32.43
C ALA A 696 23.22 44.08 -31.45
N LEU A 697 22.94 43.41 -30.34
CA LEU A 697 22.06 43.92 -29.28
C LEU A 697 22.59 45.25 -28.71
N ALA A 698 21.92 46.36 -29.00
CA ALA A 698 22.19 47.68 -28.41
C ALA A 698 21.25 47.95 -27.22
N GLU A 699 21.68 48.79 -26.27
CA GLU A 699 20.82 49.26 -25.17
C GLU A 699 19.54 49.91 -25.74
N GLY A 700 18.36 49.37 -25.39
CA GLY A 700 17.07 49.82 -25.92
C GLY A 700 16.51 49.02 -27.11
N ALA A 701 17.08 47.85 -27.42
CA ALA A 701 16.53 46.94 -28.42
C ALA A 701 15.10 46.47 -28.06
N TRP A 702 14.29 46.16 -29.08
CA TRP A 702 12.95 45.58 -28.94
C TRP A 702 12.95 44.18 -28.31
N LEU A 703 14.14 43.60 -28.14
CA LEU A 703 14.39 42.33 -27.48
C LEU A 703 15.18 42.62 -26.21
N SER A 704 14.68 42.17 -25.06
CA SER A 704 15.40 42.30 -23.79
C SER A 704 15.48 40.96 -23.07
N THR A 705 16.66 40.67 -22.49
CA THR A 705 16.89 39.52 -21.61
C THR A 705 16.75 40.00 -20.17
N GLY A 706 15.58 39.81 -19.56
CA GLY A 706 15.32 40.25 -18.19
C GLY A 706 16.08 39.40 -17.17
N GLY A 707 16.88 40.03 -16.30
CA GLY A 707 17.73 39.36 -15.31
C GLY A 707 17.02 38.75 -14.10
N HIS A 708 15.69 38.75 -14.06
CA HIS A 708 14.92 38.06 -13.04
C HIS A 708 14.00 37.03 -13.72
N LEU A 709 14.10 35.78 -13.28
CA LEU A 709 13.10 34.72 -13.49
C LEU A 709 11.79 35.19 -12.84
N ALA A 710 11.11 36.15 -13.45
CA ALA A 710 9.79 36.58 -13.04
C ALA A 710 8.82 35.51 -13.51
N GLU A 711 8.32 34.71 -12.57
CA GLU A 711 7.14 33.85 -12.73
C GLU A 711 5.86 34.62 -13.10
N GLN A 712 5.92 35.93 -13.38
CA GLN A 712 4.76 36.78 -13.57
C GLN A 712 5.06 37.90 -14.56
N GLU A 713 4.82 37.62 -15.84
CA GLU A 713 4.01 38.44 -16.76
C GLU A 713 4.00 37.69 -18.09
N ALA A 714 2.82 37.27 -18.55
CA ALA A 714 2.66 36.57 -19.81
C ALA A 714 3.35 37.37 -20.91
N THR A 715 4.42 36.82 -21.51
CA THR A 715 4.89 37.31 -22.79
C THR A 715 3.69 37.29 -23.73
N GLU A 716 3.24 38.44 -24.21
CA GLU A 716 2.06 38.54 -25.10
C GLU A 716 2.22 37.73 -26.40
N ASP A 717 3.43 37.26 -26.70
CA ASP A 717 3.79 36.51 -27.91
C ASP A 717 3.93 35.01 -27.60
N ALA A 718 2.91 34.22 -27.97
CA ALA A 718 2.87 32.76 -27.74
C ALA A 718 4.02 32.03 -28.47
N SER A 719 4.49 32.56 -29.59
CA SER A 719 5.62 31.99 -30.34
C SER A 719 6.93 32.10 -29.55
N ALA A 720 7.17 33.24 -28.89
CA ALA A 720 8.35 33.41 -28.04
C ALA A 720 8.29 32.52 -26.79
N ALA A 721 7.12 32.42 -26.15
CA ALA A 721 6.93 31.50 -25.02
C ALA A 721 7.22 30.06 -25.43
N ALA A 722 6.74 29.64 -26.60
CA ALA A 722 6.99 28.30 -27.13
C ALA A 722 8.48 28.04 -27.38
N VAL A 723 9.19 28.97 -28.05
CA VAL A 723 10.65 28.85 -28.25
C VAL A 723 11.40 28.80 -26.91
N GLY A 724 10.98 29.60 -25.93
CA GLY A 724 11.50 29.56 -24.56
C GLY A 724 11.37 28.20 -23.91
N ARG A 725 10.18 27.58 -23.99
CA ARG A 725 9.92 26.25 -23.41
C ARG A 725 10.70 25.14 -24.11
N VAL A 726 10.81 25.17 -25.44
CA VAL A 726 11.64 24.18 -26.16
C VAL A 726 13.13 24.39 -25.80
N ALA A 727 13.62 25.62 -25.71
CA ALA A 727 15.00 25.86 -25.31
C ALA A 727 15.30 25.40 -23.88
N GLN A 728 14.34 25.54 -22.96
CA GLN A 728 14.42 24.99 -21.61
C GLN A 728 14.58 23.46 -21.64
N LEU A 729 13.71 22.78 -22.39
CA LEU A 729 13.78 21.33 -22.59
C LEU A 729 15.16 20.90 -23.12
N LEU A 730 15.66 21.57 -24.16
CA LEU A 730 16.97 21.29 -24.77
C LEU A 730 18.14 21.53 -23.82
N GLY A 731 18.02 22.52 -22.93
CA GLY A 731 18.99 22.74 -21.86
C GLY A 731 19.02 21.59 -20.86
N MET A 732 17.84 21.06 -20.46
CA MET A 732 17.73 19.94 -19.52
C MET A 732 18.33 18.63 -20.06
N VAL A 733 18.17 18.38 -21.36
CA VAL A 733 18.74 17.20 -22.04
C VAL A 733 20.19 17.41 -22.51
N GLY A 734 20.78 18.58 -22.24
CA GLY A 734 22.19 18.88 -22.57
C GLY A 734 22.47 19.11 -24.05
N LEU A 735 21.44 19.38 -24.86
CA LEU A 735 21.58 19.68 -26.30
C LEU A 735 21.79 21.16 -26.57
N LEU A 736 21.47 22.02 -25.61
CA LEU A 736 21.68 23.45 -25.70
C LEU A 736 22.57 23.89 -24.53
N PRO A 737 23.65 24.66 -24.77
CA PRO A 737 24.46 25.21 -23.68
C PRO A 737 23.59 26.01 -22.72
N SER A 738 23.85 25.91 -21.41
CA SER A 738 23.00 26.55 -20.40
C SER A 738 22.93 28.07 -20.52
N GLN A 739 23.97 28.71 -21.09
CA GLN A 739 23.99 30.13 -21.46
C GLN A 739 22.95 30.45 -22.54
N ALA A 740 22.90 29.65 -23.62
CA ALA A 740 21.94 29.83 -24.70
C ALA A 740 20.52 29.51 -24.24
N ALA A 741 20.33 28.45 -23.45
CA ALA A 741 19.03 28.13 -22.86
C ALA A 741 18.53 29.27 -21.95
N ALA A 742 19.38 29.82 -21.08
CA ALA A 742 19.05 30.98 -20.25
C ALA A 742 18.73 32.22 -21.08
N ALA A 743 19.53 32.51 -22.11
CA ALA A 743 19.28 33.64 -23.00
C ALA A 743 17.92 33.52 -23.71
N ILE A 744 17.56 32.33 -24.21
CA ILE A 744 16.31 32.08 -24.94
C ILE A 744 15.10 32.11 -24.01
N THR A 745 15.20 31.46 -22.84
CA THR A 745 14.11 31.41 -21.85
C THR A 745 13.77 32.78 -21.25
N THR A 746 14.72 33.73 -21.28
CA THR A 746 14.52 35.11 -20.80
C THR A 746 14.19 36.10 -21.92
N LEU A 747 13.97 35.64 -23.15
CA LEU A 747 13.58 36.50 -24.27
C LEU A 747 12.22 37.13 -24.00
N SER A 748 12.20 38.45 -23.93
CA SER A 748 10.98 39.24 -23.97
C SER A 748 10.99 40.12 -25.22
N ILE A 749 9.85 40.15 -25.92
CA ILE A 749 9.64 41.00 -27.09
C ILE A 749 8.78 42.16 -26.64
N SER A 750 9.34 43.37 -26.60
CA SER A 750 8.55 44.55 -26.25
C SER A 750 7.64 44.94 -27.42
N GLY A 751 6.34 45.01 -27.15
CA GLY A 751 5.39 45.68 -28.03
C GLY A 751 5.79 47.15 -28.17
N ASN A 752 5.71 47.68 -29.39
CA ASN A 752 6.17 49.02 -29.75
C ASN A 752 5.24 50.11 -29.15
N SER A 753 5.10 50.19 -27.82
CA SER A 753 4.31 51.22 -27.13
C SER A 753 5.25 52.30 -26.59
N GLY A 754 5.35 53.42 -27.29
CA GLY A 754 6.23 54.55 -26.97
C GLY A 754 5.83 55.35 -25.74
N SER A 755 5.85 54.76 -24.54
CA SER A 755 5.75 55.50 -23.28
C SER A 755 7.01 55.28 -22.43
N SER A 756 7.90 56.28 -22.48
CA SER A 756 9.09 56.37 -21.62
C SER A 756 8.66 56.64 -20.17
N ALA A 757 8.58 55.59 -19.34
CA ALA A 757 8.44 55.71 -17.90
C ALA A 757 9.80 55.42 -17.23
N THR A 758 10.37 56.44 -16.61
CA THR A 758 11.62 56.37 -15.83
C THR A 758 11.36 55.52 -14.57
N ARG A 759 11.88 54.28 -14.53
CA ARG A 759 11.83 53.41 -13.34
C ARG A 759 13.05 53.69 -12.45
N THR A 760 12.82 54.26 -11.28
CA THR A 760 13.80 54.39 -10.21
C THR A 760 13.89 53.09 -9.41
N SER A 761 15.07 52.48 -9.38
CA SER A 761 15.41 51.31 -8.58
C SER A 761 15.29 51.64 -7.08
N HIS A 762 14.30 51.06 -6.40
CA HIS A 762 14.18 51.11 -4.94
C HIS A 762 14.51 49.74 -4.35
N SER A 763 15.44 49.72 -3.41
CA SER A 763 15.77 48.55 -2.59
C SER A 763 14.52 48.10 -1.83
N GLY A 764 14.02 46.90 -2.13
CA GLY A 764 12.78 46.39 -1.57
C GLY A 764 12.86 46.20 -0.04
N LEU A 765 12.11 47.00 0.70
CA LEU A 765 11.86 46.84 2.13
C LEU A 765 10.88 45.66 2.32
N VAL A 766 11.26 44.64 3.09
CA VAL A 766 10.38 43.50 3.42
C VAL A 766 9.82 43.69 4.83
N LEU A 767 8.49 43.88 4.91
CA LEU A 767 7.73 43.96 6.15
C LEU A 767 6.99 42.64 6.37
N VAL A 768 7.17 42.01 7.53
CA VAL A 768 6.53 40.73 7.86
C VAL A 768 5.39 40.95 8.83
N ARG A 769 4.18 40.49 8.48
CA ARG A 769 3.01 40.56 9.36
C ARG A 769 3.24 39.69 10.59
N ARG A 770 3.05 40.25 11.78
CA ARG A 770 3.18 39.56 13.06
C ARG A 770 1.79 39.19 13.62
N PRO A 771 1.66 38.07 14.35
CA PRO A 771 0.42 37.71 15.03
C PRO A 771 -0.05 38.82 15.98
N ALA A 772 -1.36 39.04 16.08
CA ALA A 772 -1.96 40.14 16.85
C ALA A 772 -1.51 40.18 18.33
N THR A 773 -1.18 39.02 18.92
CA THR A 773 -0.68 38.89 20.31
C THR A 773 0.72 39.47 20.52
N SER A 774 1.50 39.66 19.45
CA SER A 774 2.85 40.22 19.48
C SER A 774 2.91 41.69 19.08
N ALA A 775 1.76 42.29 18.72
CA ALA A 775 1.67 43.70 18.42
C ALA A 775 1.93 44.54 19.69
N PRO A 776 2.74 45.60 19.62
CA PRO A 776 2.87 46.57 20.71
C PRO A 776 1.49 47.07 21.16
N ARG A 777 1.31 47.27 22.47
CA ARG A 777 0.02 47.75 23.03
C ARG A 777 -0.48 49.03 22.35
N CYS A 778 0.44 49.90 21.93
CA CYS A 778 0.09 51.14 21.24
C CYS A 778 -0.56 50.91 19.86
N CYS A 779 -0.32 49.78 19.18
CA CYS A 779 -0.99 49.45 17.92
C CYS A 779 -2.51 49.25 18.11
N ALA A 780 -2.94 48.78 19.28
CA ALA A 780 -4.37 48.57 19.57
C ALA A 780 -5.11 49.89 19.82
N THR A 781 -4.43 50.90 20.36
CA THR A 781 -5.02 52.19 20.73
C THR A 781 -4.79 53.28 19.68
N GLU A 782 -3.67 53.24 18.95
CA GLU A 782 -3.23 54.28 18.01
C GLU A 782 -2.89 53.78 16.60
N GLY A 783 -2.95 52.47 16.36
CA GLY A 783 -2.83 51.91 15.00
C GLY A 783 -3.93 52.46 14.10
N LEU A 784 -3.64 52.60 12.80
CA LEU A 784 -4.33 53.42 11.79
C LEU A 784 -5.88 53.41 11.86
N GLN A 785 -6.48 54.10 12.84
CA GLN A 785 -7.89 54.43 12.88
C GLN A 785 -8.08 55.77 12.18
N ALA A 786 -8.04 55.76 10.86
CA ALA A 786 -8.55 56.86 10.06
C ALA A 786 -10.07 56.96 10.28
N LYS A 787 -10.49 57.71 11.30
CA LYS A 787 -11.80 58.36 11.36
C LYS A 787 -11.56 59.86 11.20
N GLY A 788 -11.73 60.35 9.97
CA GLY A 788 -11.87 61.78 9.65
C GLY A 788 -10.74 62.68 10.16
N MET A 789 -9.59 62.67 9.46
CA MET A 789 -8.50 63.65 9.43
C MET A 789 -8.07 64.32 10.77
N GLY A 790 -6.87 63.97 11.24
CA GLY A 790 -6.20 64.78 12.26
C GLY A 790 -4.89 64.22 12.84
N LYS A 791 -4.65 62.90 12.81
CA LYS A 791 -3.38 62.26 13.22
C LYS A 791 -3.34 60.82 12.71
N ALA A 792 -2.23 60.38 12.11
CA ALA A 792 -1.98 58.96 11.83
C ALA A 792 -0.69 58.54 12.52
N SER A 793 -0.74 57.58 13.46
CA SER A 793 0.41 57.05 14.20
C SER A 793 0.80 55.63 13.79
N PRO A 794 1.26 55.40 12.55
CA PRO A 794 1.45 54.05 12.07
C PRO A 794 2.81 53.48 12.46
N LEU A 795 3.82 54.28 12.82
CA LEU A 795 5.19 53.80 12.98
C LEU A 795 5.47 53.39 14.43
N VAL A 796 6.02 52.19 14.62
CA VAL A 796 6.50 51.72 15.91
C VAL A 796 7.99 51.94 15.99
N ARG A 797 8.43 52.73 16.98
CA ARG A 797 9.85 52.92 17.30
C ARG A 797 10.19 52.32 18.65
N ASP A 798 11.43 51.87 18.81
CA ASP A 798 11.96 51.46 20.11
C ASP A 798 12.78 52.61 20.70
N VAL A 799 12.32 53.16 21.82
CA VAL A 799 13.07 54.18 22.57
C VAL A 799 13.37 53.61 23.95
N ALA A 800 14.63 53.25 24.17
CA ALA A 800 15.13 52.70 25.43
C ALA A 800 14.39 51.43 25.92
N GLY A 801 14.01 50.53 25.01
CA GLY A 801 13.35 49.25 25.32
C GLY A 801 11.83 49.37 25.48
N THR A 802 11.28 50.57 25.32
CA THR A 802 9.83 50.79 25.30
C THR A 802 9.40 51.16 23.88
N ARG A 803 8.44 50.40 23.34
CA ARG A 803 7.91 50.60 21.99
C ARG A 803 6.83 51.67 21.99
N TYR A 804 7.04 52.76 21.26
CA TYR A 804 6.09 53.86 21.11
C TYR A 804 5.56 53.92 19.68
N CYS A 805 4.28 54.22 19.54
CA CYS A 805 3.66 54.52 18.25
C CYS A 805 3.79 56.02 17.99
N TYR A 806 4.40 56.38 16.86
CA TYR A 806 4.64 57.75 16.46
C TYR A 806 3.79 58.09 15.24
N GLY A 807 3.22 59.30 15.27
CA GLY A 807 2.35 59.81 14.23
C GLY A 807 2.32 61.31 14.18
N ASP A 808 2.10 61.82 12.98
CA ASP A 808 1.95 63.26 12.73
C ASP A 808 0.60 63.58 12.08
N GLN A 809 0.29 64.88 12.00
CA GLN A 809 -0.89 65.33 11.26
C GLN A 809 -0.64 65.16 9.76
N VAL A 810 -1.40 64.27 9.12
CA VAL A 810 -1.35 64.07 7.67
C VAL A 810 -2.57 64.69 7.00
N LYS A 811 -2.34 65.50 5.97
CA LYS A 811 -3.41 66.21 5.24
C LYS A 811 -3.93 65.39 4.06
N SER A 812 -3.16 64.43 3.55
CA SER A 812 -3.58 63.49 2.50
C SER A 812 -2.91 62.12 2.62
N GLU A 813 -3.51 61.11 1.99
CA GLU A 813 -2.98 59.74 1.93
C GLU A 813 -1.65 59.66 1.16
N GLN A 814 -1.47 60.45 0.09
CA GLN A 814 -0.22 60.47 -0.66
C GLN A 814 0.92 61.13 0.15
N GLU A 815 0.65 62.25 0.84
CA GLU A 815 1.61 62.88 1.76
C GLU A 815 2.00 61.90 2.87
N TRP A 816 1.05 61.09 3.36
CA TRP A 816 1.33 60.02 4.31
C TRP A 816 2.25 58.94 3.74
N VAL A 817 1.99 58.44 2.53
CA VAL A 817 2.82 57.43 1.87
C VAL A 817 4.25 57.97 1.64
N ASP A 818 4.36 59.21 1.20
CA ASP A 818 5.65 59.85 0.89
C ASP A 818 6.47 60.07 2.18
N ASP A 819 5.85 60.58 3.25
CA ASP A 819 6.51 60.73 4.57
C ASP A 819 6.88 59.37 5.19
N PHE A 820 6.00 58.38 5.04
CA PHE A 820 6.23 57.02 5.53
C PHE A 820 7.44 56.38 4.83
N ALA A 821 7.53 56.49 3.51
CA ALA A 821 8.67 56.00 2.74
C ALA A 821 9.97 56.74 3.11
N ALA A 822 9.90 58.06 3.30
CA ALA A 822 11.06 58.88 3.69
C ALA A 822 11.58 58.54 5.10
N GLN A 823 10.69 58.31 6.07
CA GLN A 823 11.08 57.96 7.45
C GLN A 823 11.67 56.55 7.54
N LEU A 824 11.14 55.57 6.81
CA LEU A 824 11.67 54.21 6.77
C LEU A 824 13.03 54.10 6.08
N ALA A 825 13.30 54.96 5.09
CA ALA A 825 14.59 55.00 4.43
C ALA A 825 15.72 55.59 5.31
N GLY A 826 15.38 56.36 6.35
CA GLY A 826 16.35 57.11 7.16
C GLY A 826 16.51 56.70 8.63
N ALA A 827 15.60 55.91 9.20
CA ALA A 827 15.50 55.72 10.65
C ALA A 827 15.86 54.29 11.09
N GLN A 828 17.00 54.11 11.78
CA GLN A 828 17.41 52.81 12.37
C GLN A 828 16.56 52.37 13.57
N ASP A 829 15.77 53.28 14.14
CA ASP A 829 14.94 53.10 15.33
C ASP A 829 13.50 52.69 15.03
N VAL A 830 13.11 52.59 13.75
CA VAL A 830 11.78 52.15 13.33
C VAL A 830 11.74 50.62 13.24
N LEU A 831 10.92 49.99 14.09
CA LEU A 831 10.77 48.54 14.14
C LEU A 831 9.69 48.01 13.19
N GLY A 832 8.66 48.80 12.91
CA GLY A 832 7.52 48.32 12.11
C GLY A 832 6.38 49.31 12.00
N VAL A 833 5.25 48.85 11.44
CA VAL A 833 4.05 49.63 11.16
C VAL A 833 2.77 48.95 11.69
N CYS A 834 1.88 49.70 12.34
CA CYS A 834 0.55 49.25 12.75
C CYS A 834 -0.50 49.67 11.71
N LEU A 835 -0.98 48.71 10.92
CA LEU A 835 -2.07 48.90 9.95
C LEU A 835 -3.40 48.34 10.51
N LYS A 836 -4.53 48.68 9.87
CA LYS A 836 -5.87 48.21 10.29
C LYS A 836 -5.97 46.69 10.34
N ASP A 837 -5.25 46.01 9.48
CA ASP A 837 -5.23 44.57 9.33
C ASP A 837 -4.11 43.88 10.14
N GLY A 838 -3.23 44.62 10.81
CA GLY A 838 -2.25 44.04 11.74
C GLY A 838 -0.97 44.84 11.91
N TYR A 839 -0.07 44.30 12.73
CA TYR A 839 1.27 44.85 12.94
C TYR A 839 2.27 44.18 11.99
N TYR A 840 3.09 44.97 11.32
CA TYR A 840 4.09 44.53 10.35
C TYR A 840 5.48 44.99 10.81
N GLU A 841 6.41 44.08 11.05
CA GLU A 841 7.74 44.38 11.58
C GLU A 841 8.79 44.33 10.45
N GLN A 842 9.74 45.26 10.44
CA GLN A 842 10.84 45.29 9.47
C GLN A 842 11.80 44.14 9.76
N GLN A 843 12.11 43.34 8.75
CA GLN A 843 13.04 42.23 8.88
C GLN A 843 14.48 42.74 8.78
N ILE A 844 15.08 43.13 9.92
CA ILE A 844 16.50 43.48 9.99
C ILE A 844 17.30 42.17 9.89
N PRO A 845 18.20 41.99 8.89
CA PRO A 845 19.05 40.81 8.83
C PRO A 845 19.99 40.80 10.05
N GLN A 846 19.74 39.88 10.99
CA GLN A 846 20.62 39.69 12.14
C GLN A 846 21.94 39.08 11.67
N SER A 847 22.95 39.91 11.41
CA SER A 847 24.33 39.44 11.27
C SER A 847 24.96 39.33 12.65
N ASN A 848 25.41 38.12 13.00
CA ASN A 848 26.29 37.71 14.12
C ASN A 848 25.70 36.64 15.05
N ALA A 849 25.15 35.56 14.48
CA ALA A 849 25.21 34.27 15.15
C ALA A 849 26.66 33.72 15.03
N PRO A 850 27.23 33.09 16.08
CA PRO A 850 28.55 32.49 16.01
C PRO A 850 28.62 31.51 14.82
N MET A 851 29.67 31.66 14.01
CA MET A 851 29.88 31.04 12.68
C MET A 851 29.91 29.48 12.66
N ASN A 852 29.65 28.82 13.80
CA ASN A 852 29.70 27.37 13.96
C ASN A 852 28.31 26.68 14.02
N ASP A 853 27.20 27.41 13.97
CA ASP A 853 25.86 26.81 14.11
C ASP A 853 25.15 26.49 12.78
N ASP A 854 25.78 26.79 11.63
CA ASP A 854 25.23 26.50 10.30
C ASP A 854 25.42 25.01 9.93
N VAL A 855 24.31 24.29 9.75
CA VAL A 855 24.29 22.87 9.38
C VAL A 855 24.97 22.59 8.04
N MET A 856 24.99 23.56 7.12
CA MET A 856 25.61 23.43 5.79
C MET A 856 27.08 23.87 5.79
N SER A 857 27.61 24.33 6.93
CA SER A 857 28.99 24.80 7.02
C SER A 857 29.98 23.67 6.71
N PRO A 858 30.92 23.85 5.76
CA PRO A 858 31.98 22.87 5.53
C PRO A 858 32.93 22.76 6.74
N LEU A 859 32.86 23.70 7.70
CA LEU A 859 33.66 23.73 8.92
C LEU A 859 32.97 23.03 10.11
N LEU A 860 31.78 22.46 9.92
CA LEU A 860 31.05 21.75 10.98
C LEU A 860 31.88 20.53 11.44
N LYS A 861 32.34 20.55 12.71
CA LYS A 861 33.17 19.48 13.29
C LYS A 861 32.37 18.45 14.08
N SER A 862 31.33 18.92 14.75
CA SER A 862 30.41 18.11 15.53
C SER A 862 29.02 18.72 15.49
N PHE A 863 27.99 17.90 15.68
CA PHE A 863 26.63 18.39 15.85
C PHE A 863 25.76 17.39 16.62
N GLY A 864 24.72 17.87 17.27
CA GLY A 864 23.75 17.02 17.94
C GLY A 864 22.38 17.65 18.03
N PHE A 865 21.37 16.82 18.18
CA PHE A 865 19.98 17.24 18.33
C PHE A 865 19.17 16.18 19.07
N SER A 866 18.09 16.61 19.71
CA SER A 866 17.00 15.72 20.12
C SER A 866 16.05 15.49 18.94
N PHE A 867 15.39 14.36 18.90
CA PHE A 867 14.47 14.04 17.82
C PHE A 867 13.19 13.36 18.28
N ARG A 868 12.17 13.47 17.44
CA ARG A 868 10.99 12.61 17.42
C ARG A 868 10.87 11.98 16.05
N SER A 869 10.70 10.67 16.01
CA SER A 869 10.55 9.92 14.77
C SER A 869 9.12 9.39 14.65
N SER A 870 8.59 9.38 13.43
CA SER A 870 7.30 8.78 13.07
C SER A 870 7.50 7.82 11.91
N HIS A 871 6.88 6.65 12.00
CA HIS A 871 6.90 5.63 10.95
C HIS A 871 5.57 4.85 10.91
N PRO A 872 4.96 4.64 9.73
CA PRO A 872 5.26 5.31 8.45
C PRO A 872 4.76 6.77 8.44
N LEU A 873 5.46 7.68 7.74
CA LEU A 873 5.09 9.10 7.58
C LEU A 873 4.23 9.35 6.33
N GLU A 874 4.57 8.72 5.21
CA GLU A 874 3.81 8.68 3.94
C GLU A 874 3.81 7.23 3.44
N GLY A 875 2.74 6.82 2.77
CA GLY A 875 2.49 5.43 2.34
C GLY A 875 1.02 4.99 2.42
N PHE A 876 0.10 5.88 2.83
CA PHE A 876 -1.34 5.66 2.72
C PHE A 876 -1.95 6.76 1.85
N PRO A 877 -2.71 6.44 0.79
CA PRO A 877 -3.34 7.46 -0.04
C PRO A 877 -4.43 8.18 0.76
N GLU A 878 -4.18 9.43 1.15
CA GLU A 878 -5.19 10.33 1.77
C GLU A 878 -6.33 10.75 0.80
N GLY A 879 -6.46 10.09 -0.36
CA GLY A 879 -7.39 10.47 -1.44
C GLY A 879 -8.73 9.72 -1.50
N LEU A 880 -8.93 8.62 -0.77
CA LEU A 880 -10.18 7.83 -0.86
C LEU A 880 -11.24 8.29 0.16
N ARG A 881 -11.71 9.55 0.03
CA ARG A 881 -12.93 10.03 0.72
C ARG A 881 -14.24 9.58 0.04
N GLY A 882 -14.19 8.64 -0.90
CA GLY A 882 -15.34 8.12 -1.63
C GLY A 882 -15.53 6.61 -1.50
N GLY A 883 -16.25 6.16 -0.48
CA GLY A 883 -17.16 5.00 -0.57
C GLY A 883 -16.62 3.56 -0.72
N GLN A 884 -15.35 3.30 -1.05
CA GLN A 884 -14.81 1.94 -1.07
C GLN A 884 -13.95 1.68 0.17
N LYS A 885 -14.54 0.98 1.16
CA LYS A 885 -13.84 0.56 2.39
C LYS A 885 -13.00 -0.69 2.10
N PHE A 886 -11.69 -0.55 2.25
CA PHE A 886 -10.73 -1.65 2.32
C PHE A 886 -11.12 -2.61 3.46
N THR A 887 -11.17 -3.91 3.16
CA THR A 887 -11.32 -5.00 4.12
C THR A 887 -9.93 -5.49 4.53
N GLY A 888 -9.52 -5.27 5.78
CA GLY A 888 -8.39 -5.98 6.38
C GLY A 888 -7.24 -5.17 7.02
N GLU A 889 -7.23 -3.85 6.98
CA GLU A 889 -6.18 -3.06 7.67
C GLU A 889 -6.68 -2.52 9.01
N ALA A 890 -6.24 -3.14 10.11
CA ALA A 890 -6.21 -2.47 11.39
C ALA A 890 -5.21 -1.31 11.30
N TRP A 891 -5.73 -0.08 11.32
CA TRP A 891 -5.00 1.16 11.53
C TRP A 891 -4.04 0.99 12.73
N ARG A 892 -2.76 0.70 12.50
CA ARG A 892 -1.76 0.82 13.56
C ARG A 892 -1.46 2.30 13.70
N PRO A 893 -1.61 2.89 14.91
CA PRO A 893 -1.16 4.26 15.12
C PRO A 893 0.32 4.36 14.72
N PRO A 894 0.75 5.46 14.07
CA PRO A 894 2.14 5.65 13.69
C PRO A 894 3.06 5.33 14.85
N GLN A 895 4.09 4.52 14.62
CA GLN A 895 5.08 4.25 15.64
C GLN A 895 5.87 5.53 15.89
N VAL A 896 5.71 6.08 17.10
CA VAL A 896 6.42 7.29 17.52
C VAL A 896 7.60 6.91 18.42
N GLY A 897 8.78 7.33 17.99
CA GLY A 897 10.01 7.27 18.78
C GLY A 897 10.46 8.66 19.19
N SER A 898 11.25 8.75 20.24
CA SER A 898 11.96 9.97 20.61
C SER A 898 13.36 9.65 21.09
N GLY A 899 14.28 10.60 20.95
CA GLY A 899 15.67 10.33 21.26
C GLY A 899 16.58 11.54 21.15
N GLU A 900 17.88 11.27 21.20
CA GLU A 900 18.93 12.22 20.89
C GLU A 900 20.01 11.56 20.03
N LEU A 901 20.64 12.38 19.20
CA LEU A 901 21.72 11.99 18.30
C LEU A 901 22.86 13.00 18.44
N ARG A 902 24.10 12.49 18.52
CA ARG A 902 25.32 13.27 18.63
C ARG A 902 26.36 12.71 17.66
N VAL A 903 27.02 13.57 16.91
CA VAL A 903 28.02 13.21 15.90
C VAL A 903 29.26 14.06 16.08
N ASP A 904 30.42 13.40 16.17
CA ASP A 904 31.74 14.01 16.05
C ASP A 904 32.34 13.55 14.71
N LEU A 905 32.33 14.46 13.73
CA LEU A 905 32.84 14.18 12.39
C LEU A 905 34.37 14.06 12.40
N GLN A 906 35.06 14.80 13.26
CA GLN A 906 36.51 14.81 13.32
C GLN A 906 37.08 13.46 13.77
N ARG A 907 36.42 12.81 14.73
CA ARG A 907 36.83 11.50 15.28
C ARG A 907 35.94 10.34 14.81
N ARG A 908 35.01 10.58 13.88
CA ARG A 908 33.98 9.64 13.39
C ARG A 908 33.23 8.93 14.52
N ARG A 909 32.69 9.69 15.46
CA ARG A 909 31.91 9.13 16.57
C ARG A 909 30.45 9.46 16.40
N LEU A 910 29.60 8.50 16.75
CA LEU A 910 28.14 8.64 16.69
C LEU A 910 27.57 8.07 17.99
N TYR A 911 26.77 8.86 18.67
CA TYR A 911 25.96 8.42 19.80
C TYR A 911 24.49 8.62 19.45
N VAL A 912 23.69 7.57 19.62
CA VAL A 912 22.24 7.63 19.46
C VAL A 912 21.59 6.99 20.67
N ARG A 913 20.64 7.70 21.25
CA ARG A 913 19.75 7.17 22.27
C ARG A 913 18.33 7.35 21.79
N SER A 914 17.57 6.26 21.71
CA SER A 914 16.16 6.28 21.33
C SER A 914 15.31 5.58 22.38
N SER A 915 14.05 5.99 22.45
CA SER A 915 13.01 5.38 23.25
C SER A 915 11.70 5.36 22.48
N SER A 916 10.97 4.25 22.54
CA SER A 916 9.65 4.12 21.93
C SER A 916 8.74 3.23 22.77
N LYS A 917 7.43 3.36 22.54
CA LYS A 917 6.45 2.37 22.98
C LYS A 917 6.33 1.32 21.88
N PHE A 918 6.75 0.09 22.15
CA PHE A 918 6.84 -0.95 21.12
C PHE A 918 5.54 -1.76 21.01
N SER A 919 5.03 -2.24 22.14
CA SER A 919 3.75 -2.98 22.21
C SER A 919 3.10 -2.87 23.58
N THR A 920 1.90 -3.41 23.75
CA THR A 920 1.23 -3.50 25.06
C THR A 920 1.99 -4.39 26.04
N GLY A 921 2.68 -5.44 25.55
CA GLY A 921 3.53 -6.32 26.36
C GLY A 921 4.92 -5.77 26.64
N ILE A 922 5.43 -4.88 25.79
CA ILE A 922 6.73 -4.21 25.93
C ILE A 922 6.49 -2.70 25.88
N PRO A 923 6.05 -2.09 26.99
CA PRO A 923 5.56 -0.72 26.98
C PRO A 923 6.68 0.28 26.72
N HIS A 924 7.93 -0.05 27.07
CA HIS A 924 9.07 0.84 26.91
C HIS A 924 10.32 0.09 26.45
N VAL A 925 10.81 0.48 25.27
CA VAL A 925 12.11 0.05 24.75
C VAL A 925 13.01 1.27 24.72
N LYS A 926 14.19 1.15 25.33
CA LYS A 926 15.27 2.14 25.22
C LYS A 926 16.46 1.50 24.52
N SER A 927 16.93 2.11 23.44
CA SER A 927 18.12 1.67 22.71
C SER A 927 19.18 2.76 22.75
N GLU A 928 20.42 2.39 23.02
CA GLU A 928 21.58 3.28 23.06
C GLU A 928 22.68 2.67 22.19
N ILE A 929 23.25 3.47 21.29
CA ILE A 929 24.31 3.06 20.36
C ILE A 929 25.44 4.06 20.47
N ILE A 930 26.67 3.57 20.69
CA ILE A 930 27.89 4.37 20.69
C ILE A 930 28.86 3.77 19.67
N TYR A 931 29.02 4.45 18.54
CA TYR A 931 30.03 4.14 17.54
C TYR A 931 31.27 5.00 17.76
N ARG A 932 32.42 4.33 17.87
CA ARG A 932 33.76 4.89 18.05
C ARG A 932 34.62 4.50 16.87
N GLY A 933 34.48 5.23 15.76
CA GLY A 933 35.29 5.02 14.56
C GLY A 933 36.79 5.20 14.82
N ASP A 934 37.16 6.02 15.80
CA ASP A 934 38.53 6.20 16.29
C ASP A 934 39.11 4.96 17.01
N LEU A 935 38.25 4.10 17.56
CA LEU A 935 38.65 2.87 18.27
C LEU A 935 38.23 1.60 17.52
N HIS A 936 37.59 1.73 16.36
CA HIS A 936 36.94 0.64 15.63
C HIS A 936 35.98 -0.18 16.51
N LYS A 937 35.19 0.49 17.35
CA LYS A 937 34.22 -0.19 18.23
C LYS A 937 32.82 0.38 18.07
N LEU A 938 31.82 -0.49 18.13
CA LEU A 938 30.43 -0.13 18.30
C LEU A 938 29.88 -0.80 19.56
N TYR A 939 29.26 -0.02 20.42
CA TYR A 939 28.54 -0.51 21.58
C TYR A 939 27.05 -0.33 21.32
N ALA A 940 26.25 -1.36 21.55
CA ALA A 940 24.81 -1.31 21.41
C ALA A 940 24.16 -1.88 22.66
N ARG A 941 23.32 -1.09 23.31
CA ARG A 941 22.62 -1.45 24.54
C ARG A 941 21.12 -1.26 24.35
N THR A 942 20.36 -2.30 24.66
CA THR A 942 18.90 -2.26 24.66
C THR A 942 18.38 -2.61 26.05
N VAL A 943 17.45 -1.80 26.55
CA VAL A 943 16.77 -1.99 27.83
C VAL A 943 15.28 -2.10 27.55
N LEU A 944 14.68 -3.22 27.96
CA LEU A 944 13.25 -3.46 27.91
C LEU A 944 12.70 -3.36 29.33
N SER A 945 11.83 -2.39 29.58
CA SER A 945 11.18 -2.20 30.88
C SER A 945 9.71 -2.66 30.81
N GLY A 946 9.29 -3.48 31.77
CA GLY A 946 7.96 -4.08 31.86
C GLY A 946 7.55 -4.44 33.29
N GLN A 947 6.51 -5.26 33.51
CA GLN A 947 6.03 -5.66 34.85
C GLN A 947 7.00 -6.57 35.65
N GLY A 948 8.25 -6.69 35.23
CA GLY A 948 9.30 -7.54 35.84
C GLY A 948 10.67 -6.84 35.87
N PRO A 949 11.76 -7.55 36.22
CA PRO A 949 13.10 -6.98 36.17
C PRO A 949 13.45 -6.55 34.75
N ASP A 950 14.10 -5.38 34.62
CA ASP A 950 14.52 -4.84 33.32
C ASP A 950 15.39 -5.86 32.58
N TYR A 951 15.00 -6.21 31.36
CA TYR A 951 15.85 -7.00 30.48
C TYR A 951 16.87 -6.06 29.82
N VAL A 952 18.16 -6.29 30.09
CA VAL A 952 19.25 -5.49 29.54
C VAL A 952 20.12 -6.38 28.67
N GLN A 953 20.29 -5.98 27.41
CA GLN A 953 21.20 -6.61 26.48
C GLN A 953 22.24 -5.58 26.05
N CYS A 954 23.52 -5.92 26.15
CA CYS A 954 24.59 -5.06 25.66
C CYS A 954 25.65 -5.82 24.87
N TYR A 955 26.00 -5.25 23.72
CA TYR A 955 26.97 -5.77 22.78
C TYR A 955 28.15 -4.83 22.60
N VAL A 956 29.32 -5.42 22.38
CA VAL A 956 30.49 -4.74 21.83
C VAL A 956 30.87 -5.40 20.51
N ILE A 957 31.07 -4.58 19.49
CA ILE A 957 31.33 -5.01 18.12
C ILE A 957 32.63 -4.37 17.64
N ASP A 958 33.52 -5.19 17.08
CA ASP A 958 34.70 -4.70 16.35
C ASP A 958 34.28 -4.30 14.94
N THR A 959 34.40 -3.02 14.61
CA THR A 959 33.96 -2.48 13.32
C THR A 959 35.09 -2.35 12.31
N ALA A 960 36.32 -2.77 12.64
CA ALA A 960 37.48 -2.60 11.77
C ALA A 960 37.28 -3.26 10.40
N GLN A 961 36.61 -4.41 10.36
CA GLN A 961 36.35 -5.15 9.12
C GLN A 961 35.20 -4.56 8.29
N ALA A 962 34.11 -4.14 8.95
CA ALA A 962 32.88 -3.70 8.27
C ALA A 962 32.90 -2.21 7.87
N LEU A 963 33.63 -1.37 8.61
CA LEU A 963 33.70 0.08 8.43
C LEU A 963 35.16 0.54 8.47
N PRO A 964 35.96 0.21 7.43
CA PRO A 964 37.42 0.43 7.44
C PRO A 964 37.84 1.90 7.30
N ALA A 965 36.89 2.83 7.25
CA ALA A 965 37.15 4.20 6.87
C ALA A 965 37.89 4.96 8.00
N THR A 966 39.14 5.36 7.73
CA THR A 966 40.00 6.11 8.66
C THR A 966 40.01 7.61 8.34
N GLY A 967 40.00 8.47 9.36
CA GLY A 967 40.11 9.93 9.22
C GLY A 967 38.79 10.70 9.38
N PRO A 968 38.82 12.05 9.37
CA PRO A 968 37.63 12.88 9.58
C PRO A 968 36.54 12.64 8.52
N ALA A 969 35.29 12.50 8.95
CA ALA A 969 34.14 12.45 8.06
C ALA A 969 33.83 13.85 7.51
N LYS A 970 33.36 13.93 6.26
CA LYS A 970 32.85 15.18 5.68
C LYS A 970 31.49 15.53 6.29
N ASN A 971 31.15 16.82 6.31
CA ASN A 971 29.81 17.26 6.71
C ASN A 971 28.75 16.57 5.81
N PRO A 972 27.87 15.71 6.36
CA PRO A 972 26.93 14.94 5.57
C PRO A 972 25.90 15.80 4.83
N PHE A 973 25.55 16.97 5.37
CA PHE A 973 24.52 17.84 4.79
C PHE A 973 24.99 18.54 3.52
N THR A 974 26.30 18.67 3.31
CA THR A 974 26.86 19.25 2.07
C THR A 974 26.60 18.39 0.83
N ARG A 975 26.15 17.14 0.99
CA ARG A 975 25.73 16.24 -0.10
C ARG A 975 24.37 16.62 -0.68
N GLY A 976 23.54 17.34 0.06
CA GLY A 976 22.18 17.67 -0.32
C GLY A 976 22.12 18.70 -1.45
N GLN A 977 21.30 18.44 -2.45
CA GLN A 977 20.96 19.42 -3.48
C GLN A 977 19.69 20.17 -3.08
N LEU A 978 19.69 21.51 -3.20
CA LEU A 978 18.53 22.32 -2.91
C LEU A 978 17.39 21.96 -3.86
N SER A 979 16.26 21.53 -3.29
CA SER A 979 15.07 21.04 -4.01
C SER A 979 13.82 21.87 -3.72
N GLY A 980 13.87 22.80 -2.76
CA GLY A 980 12.81 23.78 -2.50
C GLY A 980 13.28 24.88 -1.55
N GLN A 981 12.96 26.15 -1.84
CA GLN A 981 13.43 27.30 -1.05
C GLN A 981 12.54 27.62 0.17
N ALA A 982 11.26 27.33 0.07
CA ALA A 982 10.26 27.53 1.13
C ALA A 982 9.30 26.34 1.14
N ALA A 983 9.81 25.18 1.56
CA ALA A 983 9.01 23.97 1.70
C ALA A 983 8.37 23.91 3.10
N PRO A 984 7.10 23.51 3.22
CA PRO A 984 6.50 23.26 4.52
C PRO A 984 7.23 22.10 5.21
N VAL A 985 7.56 22.28 6.49
CA VAL A 985 8.18 21.24 7.30
C VAL A 985 7.10 20.24 7.74
N PRO A 986 7.23 18.93 7.42
CA PRO A 986 6.25 17.94 7.84
C PRO A 986 6.06 17.94 9.36
N GLU A 987 4.81 17.70 9.81
CA GLU A 987 4.41 17.68 11.23
C GLU A 987 4.63 19.00 12.00
N GLN A 988 4.91 20.11 11.31
CA GLN A 988 5.14 21.43 11.91
C GLN A 988 4.36 22.51 11.13
N GLU A 989 3.06 22.60 11.40
CA GLU A 989 2.17 23.56 10.74
C GLU A 989 2.73 24.99 10.77
N GLY A 990 2.77 25.63 9.59
CA GLY A 990 3.23 27.01 9.42
C GLY A 990 4.76 27.19 9.44
N ARG A 991 5.57 26.16 9.69
CA ARG A 991 7.03 26.27 9.60
C ARG A 991 7.49 26.00 8.17
N MET A 992 8.22 26.96 7.60
CA MET A 992 8.81 26.86 6.27
C MET A 992 10.33 26.71 6.38
N ALA A 993 10.92 25.89 5.51
CA ALA A 993 12.36 25.62 5.50
C ALA A 993 12.87 25.40 4.07
N GLN A 994 14.18 25.51 3.88
CA GLN A 994 14.84 25.08 2.66
C GLN A 994 14.95 23.56 2.66
N LYS A 995 14.44 22.92 1.61
CA LYS A 995 14.46 21.46 1.43
C LYS A 995 15.66 21.06 0.57
N TYR A 996 16.48 20.18 1.08
CA TYR A 996 17.58 19.55 0.38
C TYR A 996 17.33 18.05 0.20
N THR A 997 17.84 17.48 -0.88
CA THR A 997 17.64 16.06 -1.22
C THR A 997 18.94 15.43 -1.65
N PHE A 998 19.21 14.19 -1.23
CA PHE A 998 20.22 13.33 -1.85
C PHE A 998 19.84 11.85 -1.73
N PHE A 999 20.46 11.02 -2.57
CA PHE A 999 20.27 9.57 -2.56
C PHE A 999 21.37 8.90 -1.74
N LEU A 1000 20.97 8.00 -0.84
CA LEU A 1000 21.91 7.15 -0.10
C LEU A 1000 22.39 6.00 -0.99
N ASP A 1001 21.46 5.44 -1.75
CA ASP A 1001 21.63 4.40 -2.77
C ASP A 1001 20.44 4.49 -3.75
N PRO A 1002 20.34 3.65 -4.80
CA PRO A 1002 19.24 3.70 -5.76
C PRO A 1002 17.84 3.47 -5.15
N GLU A 1003 17.76 2.87 -3.96
CA GLU A 1003 16.52 2.49 -3.31
C GLU A 1003 16.12 3.49 -2.21
N LYS A 1004 17.05 4.30 -1.72
CA LYS A 1004 16.82 5.18 -0.57
C LYS A 1004 17.17 6.63 -0.84
N ARG A 1005 16.22 7.51 -0.53
CA ARG A 1005 16.34 8.97 -0.66
C ARG A 1005 16.19 9.65 0.68
N LEU A 1006 17.09 10.58 1.00
CA LEU A 1006 16.98 11.43 2.18
C LEU A 1006 16.60 12.85 1.75
N ASP A 1007 15.45 13.32 2.23
CA ASP A 1007 15.07 14.73 2.16
C ASP A 1007 15.36 15.35 3.55
N PHE A 1008 15.99 16.52 3.61
CA PHE A 1008 16.21 17.24 4.87
C PHE A 1008 15.88 18.72 4.76
N PHE A 1009 15.43 19.31 5.87
CA PHE A 1009 14.87 20.65 5.91
C PHE A 1009 15.71 21.53 6.85
N VAL A 1010 16.17 22.65 6.32
CA VAL A 1010 17.01 23.62 7.01
C VAL A 1010 16.24 24.91 7.20
N ASP A 1011 16.05 25.35 8.44
CA ASP A 1011 15.25 26.52 8.75
C ASP A 1011 15.99 27.86 8.51
N GLY A 1012 15.31 28.98 8.78
CA GLY A 1012 15.87 30.32 8.62
C GLY A 1012 17.08 30.62 9.53
N GLN A 1013 17.31 29.82 10.58
CA GLN A 1013 18.50 29.90 11.44
C GLN A 1013 19.65 29.02 10.93
N ARG A 1014 19.48 28.40 9.76
CA ARG A 1014 20.39 27.41 9.18
C ARG A 1014 20.63 26.19 10.08
N GLN A 1015 19.61 25.80 10.84
CA GLN A 1015 19.62 24.59 11.64
C GLN A 1015 18.76 23.50 10.99
N LEU A 1016 19.09 22.24 11.28
CA LEU A 1016 18.28 21.12 10.84
C LEU A 1016 16.93 21.13 11.58
N ALA A 1017 15.84 21.20 10.83
CA ALA A 1017 14.47 21.20 11.36
C ALA A 1017 13.76 19.85 11.20
N TYR A 1018 14.11 19.09 10.16
CA TYR A 1018 13.47 17.82 9.83
C TYR A 1018 14.33 16.95 8.89
N LEU A 1019 14.23 15.63 9.04
CA LEU A 1019 14.75 14.63 8.11
C LEU A 1019 13.62 13.71 7.68
N LYS A 1020 13.66 13.26 6.43
CA LYS A 1020 12.70 12.32 5.87
C LYS A 1020 13.44 11.30 5.03
N LEU A 1021 13.51 10.08 5.52
CA LEU A 1021 14.10 8.96 4.80
C LEU A 1021 12.99 8.25 4.03
N LYS A 1022 13.09 8.20 2.71
CA LYS A 1022 12.19 7.45 1.82
C LYS A 1022 12.87 6.17 1.36
N ASP A 1023 12.20 5.05 1.58
CA ASP A 1023 12.47 3.78 0.92
C ASP A 1023 11.62 3.74 -0.35
N LEU A 1024 12.25 3.96 -1.50
CA LEU A 1024 11.61 4.05 -2.82
C LEU A 1024 11.12 2.70 -3.30
N MET A 1025 11.68 1.60 -2.78
CA MET A 1025 11.26 0.24 -3.14
C MET A 1025 10.00 -0.18 -2.40
N ARG A 1026 9.89 0.21 -1.12
CA ARG A 1026 8.73 -0.11 -0.27
C ARG A 1026 7.64 0.96 -0.30
N ASP A 1027 7.92 2.11 -0.89
CA ASP A 1027 7.10 3.33 -0.82
C ASP A 1027 6.71 3.72 0.63
N VAL A 1028 7.66 3.54 1.55
CA VAL A 1028 7.49 3.91 2.95
C VAL A 1028 8.47 5.02 3.29
N SER A 1029 8.04 5.97 4.10
CA SER A 1029 8.94 6.98 4.65
C SER A 1029 8.95 7.05 6.16
N THR A 1030 10.11 7.41 6.71
CA THR A 1030 10.30 7.69 8.13
C THR A 1030 10.57 9.17 8.29
N GLY A 1031 9.74 9.81 9.11
CA GLY A 1031 9.89 11.20 9.50
C GLY A 1031 10.73 11.32 10.75
N VAL A 1032 11.64 12.30 10.79
CA VAL A 1032 12.40 12.63 12.00
C VAL A 1032 12.40 14.15 12.18
N ARG A 1033 11.57 14.60 13.11
CA ARG A 1033 11.58 15.97 13.59
C ARG A 1033 12.77 16.18 14.51
N THR A 1034 13.51 17.26 14.31
CA THR A 1034 14.68 17.62 15.11
C THR A 1034 14.42 18.86 15.95
N ASP A 1035 14.89 18.82 17.20
CA ASP A 1035 14.79 19.91 18.18
C ASP A 1035 16.14 20.01 18.94
N SER A 1036 16.44 21.16 19.56
CA SER A 1036 17.64 21.36 20.40
C SER A 1036 18.98 21.10 19.68
N TRP A 1037 19.18 21.73 18.53
CA TRP A 1037 20.45 21.71 17.81
C TRP A 1037 21.61 22.25 18.64
N VAL A 1038 22.76 21.56 18.63
CA VAL A 1038 24.03 22.03 19.19
C VAL A 1038 25.19 21.68 18.27
N SER A 1039 26.19 22.55 18.17
CA SER A 1039 27.41 22.35 17.37
C SER A 1039 28.62 21.88 18.20
N ALA A 1040 28.59 22.04 19.52
CA ALA A 1040 29.62 21.57 20.45
C ALA A 1040 29.10 20.41 21.31
N ILE A 1041 29.84 19.31 21.36
CA ILE A 1041 29.47 18.09 22.09
C ILE A 1041 30.56 17.74 23.09
N SER A 1042 30.18 17.36 24.31
CA SER A 1042 31.12 16.87 25.32
C SER A 1042 31.64 15.48 24.95
N GLU A 1043 32.94 15.26 25.17
CA GLU A 1043 33.62 13.97 24.96
C GLU A 1043 32.97 12.83 25.75
N GLU A 1044 32.46 13.12 26.95
CA GLU A 1044 31.87 12.15 27.87
C GLU A 1044 30.67 11.40 27.27
N VAL A 1045 29.97 11.99 26.28
CA VAL A 1045 28.80 11.37 25.64
C VAL A 1045 29.18 10.16 24.76
N PHE A 1046 30.44 10.10 24.31
CA PHE A 1046 30.95 8.99 23.50
C PHE A 1046 31.71 7.95 24.34
N GLU A 1047 31.74 8.10 25.66
CA GLU A 1047 32.28 7.11 26.58
C GLU A 1047 31.16 6.19 27.09
N ILE A 1048 31.46 4.90 27.21
CA ILE A 1048 30.51 3.96 27.81
C ILE A 1048 30.42 4.24 29.31
N ALA A 1049 29.21 4.27 29.86
CA ALA A 1049 29.04 4.40 31.30
C ALA A 1049 29.50 3.12 32.01
N ASP A 1050 30.02 3.22 33.24
CA ASP A 1050 30.47 2.06 34.05
C ASP A 1050 29.38 1.00 34.27
N THR A 1051 28.11 1.37 34.05
CA THR A 1051 26.95 0.47 34.15
C THR A 1051 26.76 -0.43 32.93
N TRP A 1052 27.47 -0.19 31.83
CA TRP A 1052 27.39 -0.95 30.58
C TRP A 1052 28.24 -2.22 30.68
N LYS A 1053 27.60 -3.34 31.07
CA LYS A 1053 28.25 -4.68 31.11
C LYS A 1053 28.24 -5.36 29.73
N CYS A 1054 28.92 -4.78 28.76
CA CYS A 1054 28.91 -5.26 27.37
C CYS A 1054 29.96 -6.36 27.16
N GLU A 1055 29.69 -7.54 27.71
CA GLU A 1055 30.58 -8.70 27.60
C GLU A 1055 30.29 -9.56 26.36
N GLN A 1056 29.12 -9.38 25.75
CA GLN A 1056 28.67 -10.16 24.60
C GLN A 1056 29.26 -9.60 23.29
N ARG A 1057 29.86 -10.48 22.49
CA ARG A 1057 30.29 -10.16 21.12
C ARG A 1057 29.18 -10.56 20.14
N LEU A 1058 28.90 -9.70 19.15
CA LEU A 1058 28.02 -10.12 18.06
C LEU A 1058 28.69 -11.21 17.21
N PRO A 1059 27.93 -12.18 16.67
CA PRO A 1059 28.45 -13.11 15.67
C PRO A 1059 28.95 -12.38 14.42
N GLU A 1060 30.04 -12.86 13.81
CA GLU A 1060 30.67 -12.22 12.64
C GLU A 1060 29.71 -12.04 11.45
N ALA A 1061 28.73 -12.94 11.29
CA ALA A 1061 27.72 -12.85 10.22
C ALA A 1061 26.94 -11.53 10.22
N TYR A 1062 26.76 -10.89 11.37
CA TYR A 1062 26.06 -9.61 11.48
C TYR A 1062 26.95 -8.40 11.20
N LEU A 1063 28.29 -8.56 11.15
CA LEU A 1063 29.21 -7.46 10.85
C LEU A 1063 28.97 -6.90 9.45
N ASN A 1064 28.68 -7.75 8.47
CA ASN A 1064 28.37 -7.33 7.11
C ASN A 1064 27.13 -6.43 7.05
N GLN A 1065 26.16 -6.64 7.93
CA GLN A 1065 24.94 -5.83 7.98
C GLN A 1065 25.19 -4.41 8.49
N LEU A 1066 26.25 -4.15 9.28
CA LEU A 1066 26.59 -2.81 9.76
C LEU A 1066 26.90 -1.84 8.64
N SER A 1067 27.51 -2.32 7.55
CA SER A 1067 27.75 -1.50 6.34
C SER A 1067 26.44 -1.04 5.69
N GLY A 1068 25.34 -1.75 5.93
CA GLY A 1068 24.00 -1.43 5.44
C GLY A 1068 23.22 -0.47 6.33
N TRP A 1069 23.75 -0.05 7.49
CA TRP A 1069 23.02 0.84 8.39
C TRP A 1069 22.92 2.26 7.83
N ASP A 1070 21.71 2.67 7.46
CA ASP A 1070 21.42 3.99 6.89
C ASP A 1070 21.90 5.12 7.79
N LEU A 1071 21.77 4.96 9.12
CA LEU A 1071 22.21 5.95 10.10
C LEU A 1071 23.71 6.30 9.96
N ILE A 1072 24.56 5.28 9.76
CA ILE A 1072 26.00 5.46 9.59
C ILE A 1072 26.28 6.08 8.21
N LYS A 1073 25.63 5.59 7.15
CA LYS A 1073 25.78 6.12 5.78
C LYS A 1073 25.34 7.59 5.66
N VAL A 1074 24.31 7.99 6.41
CA VAL A 1074 23.79 9.36 6.44
C VAL A 1074 24.79 10.26 7.15
N PHE A 1075 25.16 9.96 8.41
CA PHE A 1075 25.86 10.92 9.25
C PHE A 1075 27.39 10.80 9.25
N LEU A 1076 27.94 9.66 8.87
CA LEU A 1076 29.37 9.39 8.80
C LEU A 1076 29.75 8.87 7.41
N PRO A 1077 29.50 9.65 6.33
CA PRO A 1077 29.82 9.23 4.97
C PRO A 1077 31.30 8.87 4.85
N ALA A 1078 31.59 7.89 3.98
CA ALA A 1078 32.91 7.30 3.78
C ALA A 1078 34.00 8.35 3.58
#